data_AF-A0A2W6WSR5-F1
#
_entry.id   AF-A0A2W6WSR5-F1
#
_cell.length_a   1.000
_cell.length_b   1.000
_cell.length_c   1.000
_cell.angle_alpha   90.00
_cell.angle_beta   90.00
_cell.angle_gamma   90.00
#
_symmetry.space_group_name_H-M   'P 1'
#
loop_
_entity.id
_entity.type
_entity.pdbx_description
1 polymer ?
#
loop_
_entity_poly.entity_id
_entity_poly.type
_entity_poly.pdbx_seq_one_letter_code
_entity_poly.pdbx_strand_id
1 'polypeptide(L)'
;MTADFDPADFDGDSALDTDMAGFDIDPKLRPVRHLPLLVQASGRYNFVRSPRFPMPRALPGAVDRFDDDINALTLYTREELRLDVDGRYPQMTVSGTRAGPLGPVVSWVAALTRTGANHYSGQIWFKDGQVGAIPHTQISLKVTKSLLAAQRKVEATFSGGGAVSFVRTYQFSSASFRPAEFEYDTVAGATRVTEIGTHDHPNHPATMASETLSLDTVYRRAGFNVSDAPGNGAIPLGAAGADQRWTDQEMHDAMQIYWSRFADKPQWSLWVLFASLHVQGSSLGGIMFDDIGSNHRQGTAIFTDAFIAHPPAGDADPDAWVRRMRFWTAAHEVGHAFNLAHSWQKSLGTPWIPLADDPEARSFMNYPYAVAGGQAAFFADFDFRFSDPELLFMRHGPERFVQMGNADWFDQHGFSQVALDPNEEFGLTLSVNARDNRLPYLLPPVVEMALVNRSGRPKLASAARLSERAGLTLIISKDGRPARQWSPYSRHCGESLEIILGQGEALYDSVLVGAGRNGWDMAEPGRYTIQAMLVVDGRAVISNALEVKVEPPESREEERLAQDIFTPEVGQVLAVNGTRGVQSAVDALRAATRMRQHPLARQAAVALAGPLADEYKLLQVDERARPGETPAAAARRIEVYDADLKEARHLLAIATEGSADAAVNAVGHTRFLREAGKLARALDGGVAPALRQTGLGFDAVRAGDVIGGFNLGQDMQRMLALKANGLSI
;
A
#
# COMPACT_ATOMS: atom_id res chain seq x y z
N MET A 1 -42.11 -35.08 9.99
CA MET A 1 -41.76 -35.41 8.59
C MET A 1 -40.27 -35.12 8.43
N THR A 2 -39.33 -35.73 9.18
CA THR A 2 -39.10 -37.17 9.42
C THR A 2 -38.97 -37.96 8.13
N ALA A 3 -37.72 -38.12 7.69
CA ALA A 3 -37.23 -39.23 6.90
C ALA A 3 -35.85 -39.56 7.49
N ASP A 4 -35.75 -40.71 8.13
CA ASP A 4 -34.60 -41.11 8.95
C ASP A 4 -33.46 -41.69 8.09
N PHE A 5 -32.25 -41.65 8.63
CA PHE A 5 -31.04 -42.22 8.05
C PHE A 5 -30.64 -43.45 8.87
N ASP A 6 -30.51 -44.62 8.22
CA ASP A 6 -30.15 -45.88 8.88
C ASP A 6 -28.78 -46.37 8.39
N PRO A 7 -27.72 -46.33 9.22
CA PRO A 7 -26.37 -46.74 8.83
C PRO A 7 -26.05 -48.16 9.33
N ALA A 8 -26.67 -49.17 8.71
CA ALA A 8 -26.42 -50.57 9.02
C ALA A 8 -26.55 -51.48 7.79
N ASP A 9 -25.55 -51.47 6.90
CA ASP A 9 -25.40 -52.56 5.92
C ASP A 9 -23.95 -52.73 5.42
N PHE A 10 -23.49 -53.98 5.45
CA PHE A 10 -22.23 -54.54 4.91
C PHE A 10 -20.87 -54.27 5.60
N ASP A 11 -20.61 -55.04 6.66
CA ASP A 11 -19.35 -55.79 6.79
C ASP A 11 -19.27 -56.90 5.71
N GLY A 12 -18.07 -57.27 5.24
CA GLY A 12 -17.92 -58.41 4.32
C GLY A 12 -16.54 -58.62 3.68
N ASP A 13 -15.57 -59.10 4.45
CA ASP A 13 -14.30 -59.65 3.92
C ASP A 13 -14.53 -60.86 2.99
N SER A 14 -13.80 -60.93 1.88
CA SER A 14 -13.14 -62.18 1.44
C SER A 14 -12.18 -61.95 0.26
N ALA A 15 -10.90 -62.31 0.46
CA ALA A 15 -9.95 -62.50 -0.63
C ALA A 15 -10.07 -63.91 -1.23
N LEU A 16 -9.66 -64.09 -2.50
CA LEU A 16 -9.17 -65.37 -3.01
C LEU A 16 -8.24 -65.18 -4.23
N ASP A 17 -7.06 -65.78 -4.16
CA ASP A 17 -6.03 -65.85 -5.20
C ASP A 17 -6.41 -66.78 -6.38
N THR A 18 -5.77 -66.56 -7.54
CA THR A 18 -5.26 -67.55 -8.55
C THR A 18 -5.06 -66.87 -9.93
N ASP A 19 -4.07 -67.18 -10.77
CA ASP A 19 -2.77 -67.84 -10.54
C ASP A 19 -1.78 -67.50 -11.70
N MET A 20 -0.53 -67.22 -11.34
CA MET A 20 0.74 -67.53 -12.05
C MET A 20 1.08 -67.16 -13.53
N ALA A 21 2.36 -66.75 -13.65
CA ALA A 21 3.27 -66.71 -14.82
C ALA A 21 3.01 -65.68 -15.96
N GLY A 22 4.01 -64.98 -16.50
CA GLY A 22 5.44 -64.93 -16.17
C GLY A 22 6.29 -64.65 -17.40
N PHE A 23 6.85 -63.44 -17.54
CA PHE A 23 7.87 -63.12 -18.55
C PHE A 23 8.93 -62.15 -17.99
N ASP A 24 10.19 -62.56 -18.13
CA ASP A 24 11.38 -61.87 -17.65
C ASP A 24 11.75 -60.68 -18.56
N ILE A 25 12.20 -59.55 -18.00
CA ILE A 25 12.61 -58.35 -18.77
C ILE A 25 13.90 -57.76 -18.16
N ASP A 26 14.94 -57.55 -18.97
CA ASP A 26 16.27 -57.10 -18.50
C ASP A 26 16.22 -55.70 -17.85
N PRO A 27 16.63 -55.54 -16.57
CA PRO A 27 16.73 -54.24 -15.91
C PRO A 27 17.76 -53.29 -16.54
N LYS A 28 18.61 -53.75 -17.47
CA LYS A 28 19.57 -52.94 -18.23
C LYS A 28 18.97 -52.15 -19.41
N LEU A 29 17.67 -51.90 -19.42
CA LEU A 29 17.06 -50.89 -20.31
C LEU A 29 16.10 -49.98 -19.53
N ARG A 30 16.64 -49.14 -18.64
CA ARG A 30 15.92 -47.95 -18.16
C ARG A 30 15.75 -46.98 -19.35
N PRO A 31 14.53 -46.70 -19.83
CA PRO A 31 14.35 -45.56 -20.73
C PRO A 31 14.63 -44.31 -19.89
N VAL A 32 15.76 -43.64 -20.17
CA VAL A 32 15.99 -42.29 -19.67
C VAL A 32 14.86 -41.44 -20.22
N ARG A 33 13.91 -41.06 -19.35
CA ARG A 33 12.94 -40.01 -19.64
C ARG A 33 13.75 -38.72 -19.81
N HIS A 34 14.19 -38.48 -21.04
CA HIS A 34 14.62 -37.16 -21.50
C HIS A 34 13.40 -36.25 -21.49
N LEU A 35 13.01 -35.80 -20.29
CA LEU A 35 12.40 -34.49 -20.14
C LEU A 35 13.39 -33.52 -20.82
N PRO A 36 13.02 -32.88 -21.94
CA PRO A 36 13.84 -31.80 -22.45
C PRO A 36 13.88 -30.74 -21.35
N LEU A 37 15.06 -30.46 -20.80
CA LEU A 37 15.25 -29.29 -19.96
C LEU A 37 14.92 -28.07 -20.82
N LEU A 38 13.68 -27.62 -20.72
CA LEU A 38 13.14 -26.48 -21.44
C LEU A 38 13.80 -25.23 -20.88
N VAL A 39 14.97 -24.90 -21.43
CA VAL A 39 15.65 -23.65 -21.16
C VAL A 39 14.71 -22.51 -21.53
N GLN A 40 14.27 -21.79 -20.51
CA GLN A 40 13.44 -20.60 -20.68
C GLN A 40 14.23 -19.53 -21.43
N ALA A 41 13.55 -18.80 -22.31
CA ALA A 41 13.99 -17.53 -22.84
C ALA A 41 13.76 -16.40 -21.81
N SER A 42 12.73 -16.50 -20.96
CA SER A 42 12.42 -15.45 -20.00
C SER A 42 13.59 -15.13 -19.06
N GLY A 43 13.67 -13.85 -18.67
CA GLY A 43 14.62 -13.30 -17.71
C GLY A 43 15.25 -11.98 -18.12
N ARG A 44 16.22 -11.53 -17.34
CA ARG A 44 17.02 -10.33 -17.57
C ARG A 44 18.28 -10.61 -18.38
N TYR A 45 18.56 -9.71 -19.31
CA TYR A 45 19.73 -9.69 -20.18
C TYR A 45 20.41 -8.31 -20.13
N ASN A 46 21.74 -8.27 -20.12
CA ASN A 46 22.53 -7.04 -20.09
C ASN A 46 23.22 -6.81 -21.44
N PHE A 47 23.31 -5.56 -21.91
CA PHE A 47 24.02 -5.26 -23.15
C PHE A 47 25.51 -5.54 -23.02
N VAL A 48 26.08 -6.22 -24.02
CA VAL A 48 27.52 -6.48 -24.08
C VAL A 48 28.07 -5.90 -25.37
N ARG A 49 29.08 -5.04 -25.23
CA ARG A 49 29.86 -4.54 -26.37
C ARG A 49 30.69 -5.70 -26.93
N SER A 50 30.33 -6.18 -28.12
CA SER A 50 31.17 -7.11 -28.88
C SER A 50 32.52 -6.43 -29.21
N PRO A 51 33.68 -7.00 -28.84
CA PRO A 51 34.96 -6.49 -29.32
C PRO A 51 35.03 -6.69 -30.84
N ARG A 52 35.18 -5.60 -31.59
CA ARG A 52 35.40 -5.67 -33.05
C ARG A 52 36.85 -6.10 -33.30
N PHE A 53 37.06 -7.34 -33.72
CA PHE A 53 38.26 -7.68 -34.48
C PHE A 53 38.13 -7.08 -35.89
N PRO A 54 39.17 -6.43 -36.44
CA PRO A 54 39.10 -5.83 -37.76
C PRO A 54 39.00 -6.92 -38.83
N MET A 55 37.80 -7.08 -39.39
CA MET A 55 37.59 -7.96 -40.55
C MET A 55 38.23 -7.35 -41.81
N PRO A 56 38.80 -8.16 -42.71
CA PRO A 56 39.26 -7.69 -44.01
C PRO A 56 38.13 -7.02 -44.80
N ARG A 57 38.48 -5.90 -45.45
CA ARG A 57 37.62 -4.99 -46.20
C ARG A 57 36.62 -5.73 -47.11
N ALA A 58 35.32 -5.45 -46.94
CA ALA A 58 34.24 -6.07 -47.72
C ALA A 58 34.22 -5.61 -49.19
N LEU A 59 33.64 -6.44 -50.05
CA LEU A 59 33.45 -6.18 -51.48
C LEU A 59 32.39 -5.09 -51.74
N PRO A 60 32.45 -4.36 -52.87
CA PRO A 60 31.48 -3.31 -53.20
C PRO A 60 30.09 -3.90 -53.42
N GLY A 61 29.08 -3.41 -52.70
CA GLY A 61 27.67 -3.78 -52.90
C GLY A 61 26.94 -4.32 -51.67
N ALA A 62 27.62 -4.55 -50.54
CA ALA A 62 26.94 -4.83 -49.28
C ALA A 62 26.28 -3.54 -48.74
N VAL A 63 24.99 -3.61 -48.40
CA VAL A 63 24.33 -2.56 -47.61
C VAL A 63 24.86 -2.66 -46.19
N ASP A 64 25.76 -1.75 -45.81
CA ASP A 64 26.32 -1.71 -44.46
C ASP A 64 25.20 -1.57 -43.42
N ARG A 65 25.05 -2.59 -42.58
CA ARG A 65 24.30 -2.48 -41.32
C ARG A 65 25.19 -1.74 -40.33
N PHE A 66 25.24 -0.42 -40.47
CA PHE A 66 25.97 0.43 -39.54
C PHE A 66 25.41 0.28 -38.12
N ASP A 67 26.30 -0.11 -37.22
CA ASP A 67 26.15 0.04 -35.77
C ASP A 67 26.56 1.48 -35.41
N ASP A 68 25.81 2.43 -36.00
CA ASP A 68 25.99 3.88 -35.87
C ASP A 68 25.23 4.38 -34.64
N ASP A 69 25.87 4.21 -33.49
CA ASP A 69 25.50 4.92 -32.26
C ASP A 69 26.75 5.27 -31.42
N ILE A 70 27.97 5.10 -31.96
CA ILE A 70 29.23 5.36 -31.24
C ILE A 70 29.56 6.87 -31.24
N ASN A 71 28.63 7.67 -30.72
CA ASN A 71 28.97 8.98 -30.17
C ASN A 71 29.72 8.78 -28.84
N ALA A 72 30.65 9.69 -28.52
CA ALA A 72 31.51 9.60 -27.33
C ALA A 72 30.73 9.51 -25.99
N LEU A 73 29.47 9.96 -25.97
CA LEU A 73 28.54 9.84 -24.83
C LEU A 73 28.14 8.38 -24.50
N THR A 74 28.27 7.43 -25.43
CA THR A 74 27.93 6.01 -25.17
C THR A 74 28.96 5.27 -24.31
N LEU A 75 30.11 5.87 -24.01
CA LEU A 75 31.18 5.23 -23.23
C LEU A 75 30.75 4.76 -21.83
N TYR A 76 29.70 5.38 -21.27
CA TYR A 76 29.24 5.13 -19.91
C TYR A 76 27.83 4.49 -19.83
N THR A 77 27.16 4.23 -20.96
CA THR A 77 25.75 3.80 -20.95
C THR A 77 25.59 2.32 -20.58
N ARG A 78 24.81 2.03 -19.53
CA ARG A 78 24.33 0.67 -19.22
C ARG A 78 22.99 0.45 -19.94
N GLU A 79 22.79 -0.71 -20.55
CA GLU A 79 21.48 -1.11 -21.06
C GLU A 79 21.08 -2.48 -20.54
N GLU A 80 19.81 -2.62 -20.19
CA GLU A 80 19.18 -3.84 -19.68
C GLU A 80 17.95 -4.16 -20.53
N LEU A 81 17.70 -5.45 -20.78
CA LEU A 81 16.52 -5.97 -21.48
C LEU A 81 15.88 -7.09 -20.64
N ARG A 82 14.57 -6.99 -20.41
CA ARG A 82 13.75 -7.93 -19.64
C ARG A 82 12.78 -8.61 -20.61
N LEU A 83 13.00 -9.89 -20.87
CA LEU A 83 12.18 -10.67 -21.81
C LEU A 83 11.23 -11.58 -21.04
N ASP A 84 9.93 -11.52 -21.32
CA ASP A 84 8.95 -12.44 -20.75
C ASP A 84 8.08 -13.12 -21.82
N VAL A 85 8.40 -14.37 -22.15
CA VAL A 85 7.75 -15.15 -23.23
C VAL A 85 7.55 -16.64 -22.92
N ASP A 86 8.20 -17.20 -21.90
CA ASP A 86 8.03 -18.59 -21.45
C ASP A 86 8.33 -18.81 -19.95
N GLY A 87 8.18 -17.75 -19.15
CA GLY A 87 8.12 -17.82 -17.69
C GLY A 87 6.82 -18.44 -17.19
N ARG A 88 6.63 -18.49 -15.87
CA ARG A 88 5.31 -18.82 -15.29
C ARG A 88 4.37 -17.62 -15.49
N TYR A 89 3.22 -17.85 -16.09
CA TYR A 89 2.26 -16.81 -16.52
C TYR A 89 2.95 -15.75 -17.41
N PRO A 90 3.43 -16.11 -18.62
CA PRO A 90 4.25 -15.23 -19.45
C PRO A 90 3.41 -14.07 -20.03
N GLN A 91 3.87 -12.84 -19.83
CA GLN A 91 3.15 -11.63 -20.26
C GLN A 91 3.37 -11.28 -21.73
N MET A 92 4.05 -12.15 -22.50
CA MET A 92 4.40 -11.95 -23.91
C MET A 92 4.92 -10.54 -24.20
N THR A 93 5.86 -10.08 -23.37
CA THR A 93 6.31 -8.70 -23.30
C THR A 93 7.83 -8.63 -23.23
N VAL A 94 8.40 -7.55 -23.79
CA VAL A 94 9.79 -7.17 -23.54
C VAL A 94 9.82 -5.72 -23.08
N SER A 95 10.64 -5.44 -22.07
CA SER A 95 10.98 -4.07 -21.71
C SER A 95 12.48 -3.90 -21.63
N GLY A 96 12.94 -2.66 -21.58
CA GLY A 96 14.34 -2.37 -21.35
C GLY A 96 14.57 -0.97 -20.80
N THR A 97 15.78 -0.77 -20.33
CA THR A 97 16.26 0.52 -19.84
C THR A 97 17.60 0.85 -20.49
N ARG A 98 17.80 2.13 -20.81
CA ARG A 98 19.10 2.71 -21.17
C ARG A 98 19.41 3.74 -20.09
N ALA A 99 20.53 3.59 -19.40
CA ALA A 99 20.96 4.44 -18.29
C ALA A 99 22.30 5.11 -18.61
N GLY A 100 22.43 6.38 -18.23
CA GLY A 100 23.66 7.16 -18.30
C GLY A 100 24.37 7.23 -16.94
N PRO A 101 25.39 8.10 -16.79
CA PRO A 101 26.14 8.24 -15.54
C PRO A 101 25.30 8.65 -14.32
N LEU A 102 24.16 9.30 -14.54
CA LEU A 102 23.29 9.88 -13.52
C LEU A 102 21.95 9.12 -13.35
N GLY A 103 21.81 7.92 -13.92
CA GLY A 103 20.59 7.10 -13.79
C GLY A 103 19.91 6.73 -15.12
N PRO A 104 18.68 6.18 -15.09
CA PRO A 104 17.94 5.80 -16.29
C PRO A 104 17.64 7.02 -17.17
N VAL A 105 18.03 6.94 -18.44
CA VAL A 105 17.76 7.93 -19.50
C VAL A 105 16.41 7.66 -20.13
N VAL A 106 16.11 6.40 -20.45
CA VAL A 106 14.80 5.98 -20.97
C VAL A 106 14.46 4.56 -20.52
N SER A 107 13.21 4.33 -20.14
CA SER A 107 12.58 3.01 -20.00
C SER A 107 11.58 2.82 -21.15
N TRP A 108 11.41 1.62 -21.66
CA TRP A 108 10.46 1.32 -22.75
C TRP A 108 9.87 -0.08 -22.60
N VAL A 109 8.65 -0.28 -23.11
CA VAL A 109 7.92 -1.57 -23.07
C VAL A 109 7.29 -1.86 -24.44
N ALA A 110 7.35 -3.12 -24.87
CA ALA A 110 6.76 -3.61 -26.09
C ALA A 110 6.04 -4.95 -25.88
N ALA A 111 4.84 -5.08 -26.46
CA ALA A 111 4.12 -6.34 -26.55
C ALA A 111 4.72 -7.17 -27.69
N LEU A 112 4.81 -8.50 -27.53
CA LEU A 112 5.44 -9.41 -28.46
C LEU A 112 4.47 -10.47 -28.99
N THR A 113 4.47 -10.63 -30.32
CA THR A 113 3.94 -11.81 -30.98
C THR A 113 5.09 -12.74 -31.35
N ARG A 114 4.93 -14.05 -31.13
CA ARG A 114 5.89 -15.05 -31.59
C ARG A 114 5.79 -15.21 -33.11
N THR A 115 6.87 -14.89 -33.82
CA THR A 115 6.95 -14.96 -35.30
C THR A 115 7.71 -16.18 -35.81
N GLY A 116 8.37 -16.94 -34.93
CA GLY A 116 9.03 -18.19 -35.31
C GLY A 116 9.58 -18.99 -34.13
N ALA A 117 10.40 -20.00 -34.43
CA ALA A 117 11.19 -20.69 -33.42
C ALA A 117 12.22 -19.72 -32.82
N ASN A 118 12.07 -19.38 -31.54
CA ASN A 118 12.89 -18.39 -30.83
C ASN A 118 12.92 -16.98 -31.47
N HIS A 119 11.91 -16.62 -32.27
CA HIS A 119 11.77 -15.30 -32.88
C HIS A 119 10.45 -14.66 -32.45
N TYR A 120 10.52 -13.38 -32.08
CA TYR A 120 9.41 -12.59 -31.55
C TYR A 120 9.48 -11.16 -32.09
N SER A 121 8.36 -10.48 -32.24
CA SER A 121 8.34 -9.06 -32.61
C SER A 121 7.07 -8.36 -32.19
N GLY A 122 7.12 -7.04 -32.01
CA GLY A 122 5.93 -6.22 -31.85
C GLY A 122 6.23 -4.77 -31.51
N GLN A 123 5.16 -4.05 -31.17
CA GLN A 123 5.16 -2.60 -31.04
C GLN A 123 5.64 -2.16 -29.65
N ILE A 124 6.54 -1.17 -29.63
CA ILE A 124 6.88 -0.40 -28.43
C ILE A 124 5.71 0.55 -28.16
N TRP A 125 4.94 0.27 -27.12
CA TRP A 125 3.71 0.99 -26.78
C TRP A 125 3.87 1.98 -25.62
N PHE A 126 4.93 1.86 -24.82
CA PHE A 126 5.22 2.79 -23.71
C PHE A 126 6.70 3.17 -23.66
N LYS A 127 6.96 4.42 -23.25
CA LYS A 127 8.28 4.98 -22.98
C LYS A 127 8.19 5.99 -21.83
N ASP A 128 9.18 5.98 -20.94
CA ASP A 128 9.33 6.91 -19.80
C ASP A 128 10.74 7.51 -19.78
N GLY A 129 10.87 8.77 -19.35
CA GLY A 129 12.12 9.54 -19.38
C GLY A 129 12.37 10.25 -20.72
N GLN A 130 13.64 10.30 -21.16
CA GLN A 130 14.06 10.93 -22.42
C GLN A 130 13.70 10.04 -23.62
N VAL A 131 12.42 10.04 -24.00
CA VAL A 131 11.86 9.19 -25.08
C VAL A 131 12.60 9.31 -26.43
N GLY A 132 13.24 10.46 -26.70
CA GLY A 132 14.07 10.67 -27.89
C GLY A 132 15.35 9.82 -27.95
N ALA A 133 15.76 9.19 -26.84
CA ALA A 133 16.91 8.28 -26.81
C ALA A 133 16.61 6.92 -27.46
N ILE A 134 15.33 6.53 -27.60
CA ILE A 134 14.87 5.41 -28.42
C ILE A 134 13.59 5.87 -29.15
N PRO A 135 13.72 6.57 -30.30
CA PRO A 135 12.57 7.06 -31.07
C PRO A 135 11.77 5.93 -31.75
N HIS A 136 12.40 4.77 -31.96
CA HIS A 136 11.86 3.56 -32.58
C HIS A 136 10.51 3.12 -32.00
N THR A 137 9.65 2.55 -32.83
CA THR A 137 8.28 2.14 -32.47
C THR A 137 8.05 0.63 -32.56
N GLN A 138 9.02 -0.12 -33.07
CA GLN A 138 8.94 -1.57 -33.27
C GLN A 138 10.22 -2.23 -32.76
N ILE A 139 10.08 -3.46 -32.27
CA ILE A 139 11.20 -4.32 -31.88
C ILE A 139 11.03 -5.74 -32.46
N SER A 140 12.13 -6.34 -32.88
CA SER A 140 12.21 -7.74 -33.29
C SER A 140 13.37 -8.44 -32.57
N LEU A 141 13.12 -9.63 -32.04
CA LEU A 141 14.03 -10.38 -31.19
C LEU A 141 14.33 -11.75 -31.80
N LYS A 142 15.61 -12.12 -31.79
CA LYS A 142 16.11 -13.47 -32.03
C LYS A 142 16.79 -13.98 -30.75
N VAL A 143 16.22 -15.03 -30.16
CA VAL A 143 16.68 -15.58 -28.88
C VAL A 143 17.56 -16.80 -29.10
N THR A 144 18.70 -16.85 -28.41
CA THR A 144 19.54 -18.04 -28.31
C THR A 144 19.37 -18.64 -26.93
N LYS A 145 18.81 -19.86 -26.88
CA LYS A 145 18.67 -20.67 -25.66
C LYS A 145 19.87 -21.60 -25.54
N SER A 146 20.39 -21.79 -24.33
CA SER A 146 21.41 -22.78 -24.00
C SER A 146 21.32 -23.16 -22.52
N LEU A 147 21.67 -24.40 -22.19
CA LEU A 147 21.83 -24.86 -20.80
C LEU A 147 22.94 -24.08 -20.08
N LEU A 148 23.91 -23.54 -20.82
CA LEU A 148 24.97 -22.70 -20.29
C LEU A 148 24.52 -21.23 -20.32
N ALA A 149 24.38 -20.62 -19.14
CA ALA A 149 23.94 -19.22 -18.97
C ALA A 149 24.73 -18.24 -19.85
N ALA A 150 26.06 -18.37 -19.89
CA ALA A 150 26.95 -17.52 -20.71
C ALA A 150 26.73 -17.61 -22.23
N GLN A 151 26.02 -18.62 -22.72
CA GLN A 151 25.66 -18.77 -24.13
C GLN A 151 24.24 -18.28 -24.46
N ARG A 152 23.41 -17.98 -23.44
CA ARG A 152 22.08 -17.40 -23.64
C ARG A 152 22.20 -15.93 -24.03
N LYS A 153 21.60 -15.55 -25.15
CA LYS A 153 21.59 -14.16 -25.66
C LYS A 153 20.30 -13.79 -26.38
N VAL A 154 20.02 -12.50 -26.46
CA VAL A 154 18.96 -11.89 -27.28
C VAL A 154 19.61 -10.91 -28.26
N GLU A 155 19.39 -11.13 -29.55
CA GLU A 155 19.69 -10.15 -30.61
C GLU A 155 18.41 -9.35 -30.85
N ALA A 156 18.40 -8.07 -30.48
CA ALA A 156 17.26 -7.18 -30.60
C ALA A 156 17.48 -6.14 -31.71
N THR A 157 16.53 -6.02 -32.62
CA THR A 157 16.50 -5.03 -33.70
C THR A 157 15.41 -4.01 -33.41
N PHE A 158 15.78 -2.74 -33.27
CA PHE A 158 14.86 -1.62 -33.06
C PHE A 158 14.61 -0.93 -34.40
N SER A 159 13.34 -0.66 -34.73
CA SER A 159 12.93 -0.10 -36.03
C SER A 159 11.69 0.79 -35.93
N GLY A 160 11.31 1.44 -37.04
CA GLY A 160 10.18 2.37 -37.09
C GLY A 160 10.49 3.74 -36.47
N GLY A 161 9.45 4.55 -36.24
CA GLY A 161 9.59 5.89 -35.66
C GLY A 161 10.33 6.92 -36.50
N GLY A 162 10.56 6.66 -37.80
CA GLY A 162 11.32 7.54 -38.70
C GLY A 162 12.84 7.54 -38.49
N ALA A 163 13.35 6.76 -37.54
CA ALA A 163 14.78 6.66 -37.24
C ALA A 163 15.46 5.48 -37.96
N VAL A 164 16.77 5.56 -38.15
CA VAL A 164 17.60 4.46 -38.66
C VAL A 164 17.51 3.28 -37.70
N SER A 165 17.27 2.08 -38.23
CA SER A 165 17.14 0.86 -37.40
C SER A 165 18.50 0.38 -36.90
N PHE A 166 18.60 -0.03 -35.64
CA PHE A 166 19.84 -0.53 -35.04
C PHE A 166 19.65 -1.90 -34.38
N VAL A 167 20.77 -2.60 -34.14
CA VAL A 167 20.78 -3.92 -33.48
C VAL A 167 21.61 -3.85 -32.19
N ARG A 168 21.13 -4.52 -31.14
CA ARG A 168 21.85 -4.73 -29.88
C ARG A 168 21.87 -6.21 -29.52
N THR A 169 22.97 -6.67 -28.93
CA THR A 169 23.08 -8.03 -28.39
C THR A 169 23.15 -7.95 -26.88
N TYR A 170 22.20 -8.59 -26.20
CA TYR A 170 22.14 -8.69 -24.76
C TYR A 170 22.49 -10.12 -24.33
N GLN A 171 23.38 -10.28 -23.35
CA GLN A 171 23.72 -11.58 -22.75
C GLN A 171 22.88 -11.82 -21.50
N PHE A 172 22.49 -13.06 -21.25
CA PHE A 172 21.68 -13.42 -20.09
C PHE A 172 22.40 -13.13 -18.76
N SER A 173 21.64 -12.63 -17.79
CA SER A 173 22.15 -12.19 -16.48
C SER A 173 21.40 -12.84 -15.31
N SER A 174 20.07 -12.94 -15.37
CA SER A 174 19.28 -13.58 -14.32
C SER A 174 17.94 -14.10 -14.87
N ALA A 175 17.39 -15.16 -14.26
CA ALA A 175 16.05 -15.64 -14.57
C ALA A 175 14.95 -14.68 -14.07
N SER A 176 15.24 -13.93 -13.02
CA SER A 176 14.40 -12.84 -12.51
C SER A 176 14.73 -11.51 -13.17
N PHE A 177 13.75 -10.62 -13.22
CA PHE A 177 13.86 -9.29 -13.83
C PHE A 177 14.50 -8.25 -12.91
N ARG A 178 14.24 -8.37 -11.61
CA ARG A 178 14.58 -7.37 -10.58
C ARG A 178 15.05 -8.08 -9.30
N PRO A 179 15.93 -7.48 -8.47
CA PRO A 179 16.16 -7.99 -7.12
C PRO A 179 14.99 -7.63 -6.19
N ALA A 180 14.84 -8.35 -5.08
CA ALA A 180 14.08 -7.93 -3.92
C ALA A 180 14.72 -8.58 -2.68
N GLU A 181 14.82 -7.86 -1.57
CA GLU A 181 15.32 -8.39 -0.31
C GLU A 181 14.26 -8.19 0.77
N PHE A 182 13.82 -9.27 1.42
CA PHE A 182 12.78 -9.20 2.44
C PHE A 182 13.38 -9.44 3.82
N GLU A 183 13.02 -8.60 4.77
CA GLU A 183 13.34 -8.81 6.18
C GLU A 183 12.07 -9.08 6.96
N TYR A 184 11.98 -10.30 7.51
CA TYR A 184 10.83 -10.78 8.25
C TYR A 184 11.12 -10.69 9.75
N ASP A 185 10.41 -9.81 10.44
CA ASP A 185 10.45 -9.66 11.89
C ASP A 185 9.13 -10.06 12.55
N THR A 186 9.19 -10.47 13.81
CA THR A 186 7.99 -10.92 14.53
C THR A 186 8.05 -10.49 15.99
N VAL A 187 7.03 -9.76 16.41
CA VAL A 187 6.81 -9.42 17.81
C VAL A 187 6.53 -10.70 18.59
N ALA A 188 7.25 -10.93 19.69
CA ALA A 188 7.08 -12.13 20.49
C ALA A 188 5.62 -12.26 20.95
N GLY A 189 4.99 -13.41 20.66
CA GLY A 189 3.56 -13.64 20.86
C GLY A 189 2.74 -13.64 19.56
N ALA A 190 3.17 -12.91 18.53
CA ALA A 190 2.55 -12.94 17.21
C ALA A 190 2.95 -14.19 16.40
N THR A 191 2.11 -14.61 15.46
CA THR A 191 2.36 -15.82 14.64
C THR A 191 2.86 -15.47 13.23
N ARG A 192 4.17 -15.62 12.98
CA ARG A 192 4.74 -15.52 11.63
C ARG A 192 4.14 -16.60 10.71
N VAL A 193 3.61 -16.19 9.55
CA VAL A 193 3.19 -17.10 8.48
C VAL A 193 3.78 -16.61 7.15
N THR A 194 4.87 -17.26 6.73
CA THR A 194 5.58 -16.96 5.46
C THR A 194 5.44 -18.07 4.42
N GLU A 195 4.75 -19.17 4.77
CA GLU A 195 4.49 -20.32 3.90
C GLU A 195 3.16 -21.02 4.24
N ILE A 196 2.60 -21.73 3.26
CA ILE A 196 1.40 -22.58 3.37
C ILE A 196 1.53 -23.82 2.50
N GLY A 197 0.82 -24.91 2.82
CA GLY A 197 0.50 -25.91 1.80
C GLY A 197 -0.70 -25.45 0.97
N THR A 198 -0.56 -25.44 -0.36
CA THR A 198 -1.62 -24.93 -1.26
C THR A 198 -2.90 -25.78 -1.22
N HIS A 199 -2.81 -27.03 -0.74
CA HIS A 199 -3.93 -27.98 -0.57
C HIS A 199 -4.33 -28.19 0.90
N ASP A 200 -3.76 -27.43 1.86
CA ASP A 200 -4.01 -27.63 3.30
C ASP A 200 -5.49 -27.49 3.68
N HIS A 201 -6.22 -26.61 3.01
CA HIS A 201 -7.65 -26.38 3.23
C HIS A 201 -8.46 -26.94 2.05
N PRO A 202 -9.55 -27.70 2.28
CA PRO A 202 -10.26 -28.44 1.22
C PRO A 202 -10.90 -27.58 0.12
N ASN A 203 -11.33 -26.35 0.42
CA ASN A 203 -11.69 -25.37 -0.61
C ASN A 203 -10.43 -24.77 -1.28
N HIS A 204 -10.09 -25.27 -2.47
CA HIS A 204 -9.02 -24.79 -3.34
C HIS A 204 -9.34 -25.14 -4.82
N PRO A 205 -8.65 -24.56 -5.83
CA PRO A 205 -8.88 -24.93 -7.23
C PRO A 205 -8.45 -26.37 -7.51
N ALA A 206 -9.33 -27.14 -8.17
CA ALA A 206 -9.10 -28.56 -8.49
C ALA A 206 -7.91 -28.80 -9.45
N THR A 207 -7.52 -27.78 -10.22
CA THR A 207 -6.39 -27.83 -11.18
C THR A 207 -5.07 -27.32 -10.60
N MET A 208 -5.07 -26.75 -9.39
CA MET A 208 -3.87 -26.18 -8.77
C MET A 208 -2.94 -27.29 -8.28
N ALA A 209 -1.63 -27.12 -8.47
CA ALA A 209 -0.64 -28.05 -7.96
C ALA A 209 -0.54 -28.02 -6.43
N SER A 210 -0.43 -29.20 -5.80
CA SER A 210 -0.10 -29.32 -4.38
C SER A 210 1.38 -28.99 -4.17
N GLU A 211 1.67 -27.95 -3.39
CA GLU A 211 3.03 -27.52 -3.06
C GLU A 211 3.06 -26.75 -1.73
N THR A 212 4.22 -26.71 -1.07
CA THR A 212 4.50 -25.71 -0.05
C THR A 212 4.88 -24.40 -0.74
N LEU A 213 4.02 -23.39 -0.62
CA LEU A 213 4.20 -22.08 -1.24
C LEU A 213 4.65 -21.07 -0.20
N SER A 214 5.86 -20.52 -0.38
CA SER A 214 6.36 -19.40 0.43
C SER A 214 6.11 -18.03 -0.23
N LEU A 215 6.08 -16.96 0.57
CA LEU A 215 6.01 -15.57 0.08
C LEU A 215 7.15 -15.27 -0.90
N ASP A 216 8.36 -15.70 -0.55
CA ASP A 216 9.53 -15.77 -1.42
C ASP A 216 9.22 -16.33 -2.80
N THR A 217 8.50 -17.45 -2.85
CA THR A 217 8.14 -18.14 -4.08
C THR A 217 7.03 -17.41 -4.84
N VAL A 218 6.08 -16.77 -4.16
CA VAL A 218 5.09 -15.86 -4.77
C VAL A 218 5.79 -14.71 -5.50
N TYR A 219 6.70 -14.00 -4.85
CA TYR A 219 7.40 -12.86 -5.47
C TYR A 219 8.47 -13.28 -6.49
N ARG A 220 9.08 -14.45 -6.32
CA ARG A 220 9.93 -15.07 -7.35
C ARG A 220 9.14 -15.42 -8.61
N ARG A 221 7.89 -15.87 -8.48
CA ARG A 221 6.94 -16.03 -9.60
C ARG A 221 6.49 -14.69 -10.17
N ALA A 222 6.34 -13.65 -9.34
CA ALA A 222 6.06 -12.30 -9.82
C ALA A 222 7.19 -11.73 -10.70
N GLY A 223 8.44 -12.19 -10.51
CA GLY A 223 9.57 -11.88 -11.36
C GLY A 223 10.80 -11.33 -10.63
N PHE A 224 10.79 -11.36 -9.29
CA PHE A 224 11.88 -10.88 -8.46
C PHE A 224 12.90 -11.98 -8.14
N ASN A 225 14.14 -11.61 -7.85
CA ASN A 225 15.12 -12.47 -7.23
C ASN A 225 15.07 -12.18 -5.74
N VAL A 226 14.11 -12.81 -5.05
CA VAL A 226 13.90 -12.66 -3.61
C VAL A 226 15.02 -13.36 -2.85
N SER A 227 15.57 -12.66 -1.86
CA SER A 227 16.50 -13.16 -0.84
C SER A 227 16.11 -12.64 0.54
N ASP A 228 16.30 -13.47 1.58
CA ASP A 228 16.22 -13.02 2.96
C ASP A 228 17.32 -12.00 3.30
N ALA A 229 16.95 -10.95 4.02
CA ALA A 229 17.88 -10.08 4.69
C ALA A 229 18.50 -10.80 5.92
N PRO A 230 19.76 -10.48 6.30
CA PRO A 230 20.41 -11.12 7.45
C PRO A 230 19.83 -10.69 8.81
N GLY A 231 18.90 -9.72 8.86
CA GLY A 231 18.33 -9.17 10.08
C GLY A 231 17.18 -9.96 10.71
N ASN A 232 16.56 -10.87 9.97
CA ASN A 232 15.36 -11.64 10.36
C ASN A 232 15.35 -12.05 11.85
N GLY A 233 14.47 -11.45 12.66
CA GLY A 233 14.55 -11.54 14.11
C GLY A 233 13.22 -11.59 14.85
N ALA A 234 13.35 -11.67 16.18
CA ALA A 234 12.25 -11.57 17.12
C ALA A 234 12.31 -10.19 17.81
N ILE A 235 11.22 -9.43 17.70
CA ILE A 235 11.04 -8.17 18.42
C ILE A 235 10.47 -8.48 19.80
N PRO A 236 11.06 -8.01 20.91
CA PRO A 236 10.56 -8.30 22.25
C PRO A 236 9.09 -7.85 22.42
N LEU A 237 8.27 -8.61 23.16
CA LEU A 237 6.85 -8.26 23.38
C LEU A 237 6.68 -6.87 24.00
N GLY A 238 7.61 -6.44 24.88
CA GLY A 238 7.63 -5.10 25.46
C GLY A 238 7.81 -3.96 24.45
N ALA A 239 8.21 -4.25 23.20
CA ALA A 239 8.20 -3.29 22.10
C ALA A 239 6.78 -2.83 21.72
N ALA A 240 5.78 -3.69 21.93
CA ALA A 240 4.36 -3.40 21.74
C ALA A 240 3.69 -2.79 23.01
N GLY A 241 4.48 -2.48 24.03
CA GLY A 241 4.03 -1.83 25.28
C GLY A 241 3.09 -2.69 26.13
N ALA A 242 2.51 -2.07 27.15
CA ALA A 242 1.66 -2.74 28.13
C ALA A 242 0.33 -3.27 27.54
N ASP A 243 -0.18 -2.64 26.47
CA ASP A 243 -1.40 -3.04 25.76
C ASP A 243 -1.17 -4.07 24.63
N GLN A 244 0.10 -4.38 24.34
CA GLN A 244 0.54 -5.36 23.33
C GLN A 244 0.03 -5.04 21.92
N ARG A 245 -0.02 -3.75 21.58
CA ARG A 245 -0.49 -3.22 20.30
C ARG A 245 0.50 -2.26 19.67
N TRP A 246 0.14 -1.79 18.48
CA TRP A 246 0.90 -0.83 17.69
C TRP A 246 -0.01 0.29 17.18
N THR A 247 0.50 1.51 17.15
CA THR A 247 0.01 2.58 16.25
C THR A 247 0.87 2.66 14.99
N ASP A 248 0.41 3.41 13.98
CA ASP A 248 1.17 3.65 12.75
C ASP A 248 2.53 4.32 13.04
N GLN A 249 2.56 5.27 13.98
CA GLN A 249 3.82 5.88 14.44
C GLN A 249 4.77 4.86 15.06
N GLU A 250 4.25 4.00 15.94
CA GLU A 250 5.06 2.99 16.63
C GLU A 250 5.66 1.98 15.65
N MET A 251 4.94 1.64 14.56
CA MET A 251 5.46 0.78 13.49
C MET A 251 6.47 1.49 12.60
N HIS A 252 6.24 2.75 12.23
CA HIS A 252 7.21 3.53 11.46
C HIS A 252 8.51 3.73 12.25
N ASP A 253 8.42 4.11 13.53
CA ASP A 253 9.58 4.17 14.43
C ASP A 253 10.26 2.80 14.47
N ALA A 254 9.52 1.71 14.77
CA ALA A 254 10.03 0.33 14.84
C ALA A 254 10.78 -0.14 13.58
N MET A 255 10.33 0.26 12.40
CA MET A 255 11.03 -0.03 11.14
C MET A 255 12.45 0.55 11.17
N GLN A 256 12.63 1.77 11.68
CA GLN A 256 13.95 2.36 11.85
C GLN A 256 14.78 1.67 12.97
N ILE A 257 14.13 1.03 13.96
CA ILE A 257 14.77 0.30 15.09
C ILE A 257 15.27 -1.10 14.68
N TYR A 258 14.49 -1.85 13.93
CA TYR A 258 14.77 -3.28 13.72
C TYR A 258 15.31 -3.57 12.33
N TRP A 259 14.75 -2.94 11.30
CA TRP A 259 15.13 -3.24 9.93
C TRP A 259 16.62 -2.98 9.65
N SER A 260 17.33 -4.02 9.24
CA SER A 260 18.77 -4.00 8.94
C SER A 260 19.11 -3.30 7.62
N ARG A 261 18.08 -2.97 6.82
CA ARG A 261 18.20 -2.23 5.55
C ARG A 261 17.56 -0.84 5.56
N PHE A 262 17.01 -0.37 6.70
CA PHE A 262 16.40 0.96 6.74
C PHE A 262 17.35 2.05 6.26
N ALA A 263 16.88 2.83 5.28
CA ALA A 263 17.53 4.00 4.73
C ALA A 263 16.49 4.83 3.95
N ASP A 264 16.40 6.13 4.23
CA ASP A 264 15.55 7.09 3.50
C ASP A 264 16.12 7.34 2.08
N LYS A 265 15.91 6.36 1.20
CA LYS A 265 16.28 6.36 -0.23
C LYS A 265 15.50 5.27 -0.98
N PRO A 266 15.38 5.32 -2.32
CA PRO A 266 14.81 4.22 -3.09
C PRO A 266 15.69 2.96 -3.01
N GLN A 267 15.09 1.80 -2.72
CA GLN A 267 15.82 0.53 -2.63
C GLN A 267 14.94 -0.69 -2.93
N TRP A 268 15.59 -1.82 -3.26
CA TRP A 268 14.93 -3.10 -3.52
C TRP A 268 14.90 -3.97 -2.26
N SER A 269 14.57 -3.36 -1.12
CA SER A 269 14.48 -4.03 0.17
C SER A 269 13.17 -3.61 0.85
N LEU A 270 12.55 -4.52 1.60
CA LEU A 270 11.29 -4.31 2.32
C LEU A 270 11.34 -4.98 3.70
N TRP A 271 10.76 -4.32 4.69
CA TRP A 271 10.51 -4.86 6.02
C TRP A 271 9.08 -5.38 6.16
N VAL A 272 8.93 -6.58 6.73
CA VAL A 272 7.65 -7.27 6.92
C VAL A 272 7.52 -7.68 8.38
N LEU A 273 6.70 -6.92 9.11
CA LEU A 273 6.44 -7.09 10.54
C LEU A 273 5.23 -8.00 10.78
N PHE A 274 5.40 -9.05 11.59
CA PHE A 274 4.27 -9.80 12.15
C PHE A 274 4.04 -9.35 13.61
N ALA A 275 2.86 -8.81 13.89
CA ALA A 275 2.41 -8.33 15.19
C ALA A 275 1.06 -8.95 15.57
N SER A 276 0.62 -8.83 16.83
CA SER A 276 -0.67 -9.36 17.30
C SER A 276 -1.86 -8.53 16.79
N LEU A 277 -1.95 -7.27 17.22
CA LEU A 277 -3.05 -6.34 16.94
C LEU A 277 -2.56 -4.89 16.77
N HIS A 278 -3.34 -4.12 16.02
CA HIS A 278 -3.24 -2.65 15.96
C HIS A 278 -4.14 -1.98 17.01
N VAL A 279 -3.92 -0.70 17.31
CA VAL A 279 -4.83 0.08 18.16
C VAL A 279 -6.25 0.20 17.58
N GLN A 280 -6.41 0.16 16.26
CA GLN A 280 -7.73 0.14 15.61
C GLN A 280 -8.54 -1.14 15.90
N GLY A 281 -7.92 -2.18 16.45
CA GLY A 281 -8.59 -3.40 16.89
C GLY A 281 -8.56 -4.53 15.85
N SER A 282 -9.47 -5.49 16.00
CA SER A 282 -9.44 -6.75 15.27
C SER A 282 -9.94 -6.66 13.81
N SER A 283 -10.47 -5.53 13.37
CA SER A 283 -10.94 -5.37 11.98
C SER A 283 -9.82 -5.11 10.97
N LEU A 284 -8.62 -4.74 11.43
CA LEU A 284 -7.45 -4.45 10.58
C LEU A 284 -6.54 -5.69 10.47
N GLY A 285 -6.51 -6.32 9.29
CA GLY A 285 -5.70 -7.53 9.07
C GLY A 285 -4.22 -7.25 8.80
N GLY A 286 -3.94 -6.14 8.12
CA GLY A 286 -2.59 -5.71 7.74
C GLY A 286 -2.57 -4.26 7.29
N ILE A 287 -1.37 -3.73 7.05
CA ILE A 287 -1.16 -2.38 6.55
C ILE A 287 0.23 -2.23 5.90
N MET A 288 0.32 -1.44 4.83
CA MET A 288 1.56 -0.78 4.41
C MET A 288 1.62 0.59 5.13
N PHE A 289 2.29 0.62 6.29
CA PHE A 289 2.28 1.78 7.21
C PHE A 289 3.39 2.79 6.91
N ASP A 290 4.39 2.42 6.11
CA ASP A 290 5.53 3.28 5.86
C ASP A 290 5.19 4.32 4.78
N ASP A 291 4.66 5.47 5.21
CA ASP A 291 4.19 6.59 4.39
C ASP A 291 4.81 7.96 4.77
N ILE A 292 5.69 7.95 5.78
CA ILE A 292 6.39 9.10 6.38
C ILE A 292 7.74 9.37 5.68
N GLY A 293 8.34 10.55 5.90
CA GLY A 293 9.61 10.95 5.29
C GLY A 293 9.45 11.29 3.81
N SER A 294 10.39 10.86 2.96
CA SER A 294 10.33 11.04 1.50
C SER A 294 10.42 9.75 0.68
N ASN A 295 10.83 8.63 1.30
CA ASN A 295 10.99 7.32 0.66
C ASN A 295 10.16 6.26 1.42
N HIS A 296 8.88 6.17 1.07
CA HIS A 296 7.84 5.30 1.66
C HIS A 296 7.73 3.93 0.95
N ARG A 297 6.72 3.10 1.28
CA ARG A 297 6.53 1.72 0.78
C ARG A 297 7.64 0.74 1.22
N GLN A 298 8.41 1.04 2.25
CA GLN A 298 9.51 0.20 2.71
C GLN A 298 9.17 -0.70 3.91
N GLY A 299 7.99 -0.53 4.50
CA GLY A 299 7.50 -1.29 5.64
C GLY A 299 6.04 -1.71 5.52
N THR A 300 5.75 -2.93 5.93
CA THR A 300 4.39 -3.47 6.07
C THR A 300 4.24 -4.30 7.33
N ALA A 301 3.05 -4.30 7.93
CA ALA A 301 2.68 -5.08 9.10
C ALA A 301 1.47 -5.99 8.85
N ILE A 302 1.48 -7.17 9.49
CA ILE A 302 0.38 -8.15 9.52
C ILE A 302 -0.02 -8.35 10.98
N PHE A 303 -1.31 -8.17 11.28
CA PHE A 303 -1.88 -8.30 12.62
C PHE A 303 -2.50 -9.68 12.79
N THR A 304 -1.70 -10.61 13.33
CA THR A 304 -1.97 -12.04 13.28
C THR A 304 -3.21 -12.45 14.07
N ASP A 305 -3.69 -11.61 14.99
CA ASP A 305 -4.80 -11.91 15.90
C ASP A 305 -6.07 -11.08 15.56
N ALA A 306 -6.06 -10.40 14.41
CA ALA A 306 -7.20 -9.70 13.83
C ALA A 306 -8.23 -10.70 13.23
N PHE A 307 -9.17 -10.23 12.39
CA PHE A 307 -10.20 -11.06 11.75
C PHE A 307 -9.63 -12.27 11.00
N ILE A 308 -8.38 -12.18 10.52
CA ILE A 308 -7.62 -13.28 9.89
C ILE A 308 -7.25 -14.44 10.83
N ALA A 309 -7.53 -14.32 12.13
CA ALA A 309 -7.47 -15.39 13.13
C ALA A 309 -8.84 -16.01 13.46
N HIS A 310 -9.93 -15.49 12.88
CA HIS A 310 -11.31 -15.81 13.26
C HIS A 310 -12.02 -16.54 12.10
N PRO A 311 -11.91 -17.87 12.00
CA PRO A 311 -12.52 -18.64 10.91
C PRO A 311 -14.06 -18.57 10.96
N PRO A 312 -14.74 -18.57 9.78
CA PRO A 312 -16.19 -18.61 9.71
C PRO A 312 -16.80 -19.78 10.48
N ALA A 313 -18.00 -19.57 11.03
CA ALA A 313 -18.74 -20.63 11.68
C ALA A 313 -19.06 -21.77 10.70
N GLY A 314 -18.62 -22.99 11.02
CA GLY A 314 -18.79 -24.16 10.17
C GLY A 314 -17.73 -24.31 9.06
N ASP A 315 -16.61 -23.59 9.13
CA ASP A 315 -15.47 -23.84 8.24
C ASP A 315 -14.96 -25.30 8.36
N ALA A 316 -14.53 -25.87 7.24
CA ALA A 316 -14.18 -27.29 7.12
C ALA A 316 -12.78 -27.62 7.68
N ASP A 317 -11.85 -26.66 7.71
CA ASP A 317 -10.58 -26.76 8.43
C ASP A 317 -10.20 -25.38 8.99
N PRO A 318 -10.67 -25.05 10.21
CA PRO A 318 -10.43 -23.75 10.85
C PRO A 318 -8.95 -23.39 11.00
N ASP A 319 -8.07 -24.37 11.23
CA ASP A 319 -6.63 -24.12 11.41
C ASP A 319 -5.94 -23.84 10.07
N ALA A 320 -6.30 -24.58 9.02
CA ALA A 320 -5.84 -24.31 7.66
C ALA A 320 -6.41 -22.99 7.12
N TRP A 321 -7.63 -22.62 7.50
CA TRP A 321 -8.22 -21.33 7.20
C TRP A 321 -7.38 -20.18 7.76
N VAL A 322 -7.00 -20.23 9.05
CA VAL A 322 -6.20 -19.18 9.70
C VAL A 322 -4.80 -19.07 9.06
N ARG A 323 -4.15 -20.20 8.76
CA ARG A 323 -2.86 -20.20 8.04
C ARG A 323 -3.00 -19.54 6.66
N ARG A 324 -4.03 -19.91 5.88
CA ARG A 324 -4.30 -19.34 4.55
C ARG A 324 -4.56 -17.84 4.61
N MET A 325 -5.37 -17.37 5.54
CA MET A 325 -5.70 -15.94 5.65
C MET A 325 -4.50 -15.09 6.05
N ARG A 326 -3.73 -15.52 7.06
CA ARG A 326 -2.47 -14.86 7.46
C ARG A 326 -1.46 -14.79 6.30
N PHE A 327 -1.34 -15.86 5.51
CA PHE A 327 -0.48 -15.89 4.32
C PHE A 327 -1.00 -15.00 3.18
N TRP A 328 -2.31 -15.02 2.90
CA TRP A 328 -2.93 -14.14 1.90
C TRP A 328 -2.69 -12.67 2.26
N THR A 329 -2.91 -12.27 3.51
CA THR A 329 -2.63 -10.90 3.98
C THR A 329 -1.15 -10.54 3.84
N ALA A 330 -0.23 -11.41 4.27
CA ALA A 330 1.19 -11.14 4.11
C ALA A 330 1.61 -10.97 2.64
N ALA A 331 1.05 -11.76 1.72
CA ALA A 331 1.28 -11.60 0.29
C ALA A 331 0.63 -10.32 -0.29
N HIS A 332 -0.55 -9.95 0.21
CA HIS A 332 -1.31 -8.76 -0.19
C HIS A 332 -0.60 -7.45 0.18
N GLU A 333 -0.20 -7.30 1.46
CA GLU A 333 0.40 -6.07 1.95
C GLU A 333 1.81 -5.82 1.38
N VAL A 334 2.59 -6.89 1.18
CA VAL A 334 3.84 -6.81 0.40
C VAL A 334 3.55 -6.33 -1.03
N GLY A 335 2.37 -6.60 -1.58
CA GLY A 335 1.95 -6.15 -2.91
C GLY A 335 1.76 -4.62 -2.96
N HIS A 336 1.21 -4.02 -1.91
CA HIS A 336 1.17 -2.57 -1.73
C HIS A 336 2.56 -1.95 -1.67
N ALA A 337 3.54 -2.61 -1.04
CA ALA A 337 4.93 -2.16 -1.04
C ALA A 337 5.53 -2.13 -2.47
N PHE A 338 5.15 -3.07 -3.34
CA PHE A 338 5.46 -3.03 -4.79
C PHE A 338 4.59 -2.05 -5.59
N ASN A 339 3.84 -1.16 -4.93
CA ASN A 339 2.92 -0.16 -5.52
C ASN A 339 1.70 -0.77 -6.25
N LEU A 340 1.24 -1.95 -5.86
CA LEU A 340 -0.01 -2.53 -6.40
C LEU A 340 -1.24 -1.99 -5.66
N ALA A 341 -2.18 -1.41 -6.40
CA ALA A 341 -3.51 -1.09 -5.89
C ALA A 341 -4.38 -2.34 -5.73
N HIS A 342 -5.42 -2.24 -4.90
CA HIS A 342 -6.49 -3.24 -4.86
C HIS A 342 -7.18 -3.37 -6.22
N SER A 343 -7.69 -4.55 -6.53
CA SER A 343 -8.23 -4.88 -7.84
C SER A 343 -9.45 -4.06 -8.22
N TRP A 344 -10.33 -3.74 -7.25
CA TRP A 344 -11.48 -2.85 -7.44
C TRP A 344 -11.13 -1.34 -7.41
N GLN A 345 -9.84 -0.97 -7.31
CA GLN A 345 -9.40 0.43 -7.27
C GLN A 345 -8.17 0.72 -8.15
N LYS A 346 -7.88 -0.14 -9.13
CA LYS A 346 -6.84 0.04 -10.16
C LYS A 346 -7.03 1.31 -11.00
N SER A 347 -8.21 1.94 -10.96
CA SER A 347 -8.53 3.20 -11.63
C SER A 347 -8.21 4.49 -10.83
N LEU A 348 -7.66 4.38 -9.61
CA LEU A 348 -7.34 5.54 -8.78
C LEU A 348 -5.91 6.06 -8.98
N GLY A 349 -5.68 7.32 -8.57
CA GLY A 349 -4.34 7.91 -8.50
C GLY A 349 -3.79 8.32 -9.86
N THR A 350 -2.47 8.21 -10.04
CA THR A 350 -1.83 8.53 -11.32
C THR A 350 -1.71 7.28 -12.20
N PRO A 351 -2.23 7.30 -13.44
CA PRO A 351 -2.04 6.21 -14.40
C PRO A 351 -0.56 6.01 -14.79
N TRP A 352 -0.10 4.76 -14.97
CA TRP A 352 1.09 4.48 -15.83
C TRP A 352 0.69 4.05 -17.25
N ILE A 353 -0.48 3.41 -17.37
CA ILE A 353 -1.17 3.09 -18.63
C ILE A 353 -2.68 3.34 -18.43
N PRO A 354 -3.57 3.05 -19.41
CA PRO A 354 -5.06 2.80 -19.13
C PRO A 354 -6.29 0.23 -18.13
N LEU A 355 -6.13 -0.35 -16.88
CA LEU A 355 -6.66 -1.55 -16.25
C LEU A 355 -7.92 -1.05 -15.54
N ALA A 356 -9.09 -1.44 -16.02
CA ALA A 356 -10.32 -1.16 -15.31
C ALA A 356 -10.28 -1.77 -13.90
N ASP A 357 -11.12 -1.24 -13.01
CA ASP A 357 -11.38 -1.90 -11.74
C ASP A 357 -11.98 -3.29 -12.00
N ASP A 358 -11.36 -4.29 -11.39
CA ASP A 358 -11.72 -5.70 -11.51
C ASP A 358 -12.07 -6.24 -10.11
N PRO A 359 -13.28 -5.97 -9.60
CA PRO A 359 -13.71 -6.43 -8.28
C PRO A 359 -13.84 -7.96 -8.20
N GLU A 360 -13.85 -8.67 -9.33
CA GLU A 360 -13.91 -10.15 -9.39
C GLU A 360 -12.54 -10.81 -9.52
N ALA A 361 -11.44 -10.04 -9.60
CA ALA A 361 -10.10 -10.59 -9.76
C ALA A 361 -9.77 -11.64 -8.69
N ARG A 362 -9.42 -12.87 -9.10
CA ARG A 362 -8.83 -13.87 -8.20
C ARG A 362 -7.33 -13.62 -8.05
N SER A 363 -6.99 -12.51 -7.40
CA SER A 363 -5.61 -12.04 -7.14
C SER A 363 -5.36 -11.85 -5.64
N PHE A 364 -4.09 -11.96 -5.21
CA PHE A 364 -3.67 -11.45 -3.89
C PHE A 364 -4.17 -10.04 -3.65
N MET A 365 -4.17 -9.16 -4.66
CA MET A 365 -4.65 -7.78 -4.55
C MET A 365 -6.18 -7.64 -4.58
N ASN A 366 -6.94 -8.69 -4.27
CA ASN A 366 -8.38 -8.60 -4.07
C ASN A 366 -8.78 -9.20 -2.72
N TYR A 367 -9.84 -8.65 -2.09
CA TYR A 367 -10.34 -9.11 -0.81
C TYR A 367 -11.18 -10.38 -1.02
N PRO A 368 -10.85 -11.52 -0.37
CA PRO A 368 -11.56 -12.77 -0.58
C PRO A 368 -13.07 -12.67 -0.33
N TYR A 369 -13.49 -11.82 0.60
CA TYR A 369 -14.90 -11.60 0.97
C TYR A 369 -15.66 -10.63 0.06
N ALA A 370 -15.01 -9.90 -0.84
CA ALA A 370 -15.64 -8.84 -1.64
C ALA A 370 -16.13 -9.29 -3.03
N VAL A 371 -15.87 -10.54 -3.43
CA VAL A 371 -16.29 -11.10 -4.73
C VAL A 371 -17.71 -11.69 -4.68
N ALA A 372 -18.34 -11.87 -5.84
CA ALA A 372 -19.58 -12.62 -5.98
C ALA A 372 -19.39 -14.07 -5.47
N GLY A 373 -20.29 -14.51 -4.58
CA GLY A 373 -20.16 -15.78 -3.86
C GLY A 373 -19.21 -15.75 -2.65
N GLY A 374 -18.60 -14.60 -2.37
CA GLY A 374 -17.77 -14.36 -1.21
C GLY A 374 -16.54 -15.26 -1.10
N GLN A 375 -16.06 -15.43 0.13
CA GLN A 375 -14.78 -16.07 0.43
C GLN A 375 -14.64 -17.50 -0.11
N ALA A 376 -15.75 -18.26 -0.11
CA ALA A 376 -15.76 -19.61 -0.66
C ALA A 376 -15.50 -19.61 -2.17
N ALA A 377 -16.21 -18.76 -2.92
CA ALA A 377 -16.04 -18.61 -4.37
C ALA A 377 -14.73 -17.91 -4.76
N PHE A 378 -14.11 -17.14 -3.85
CA PHE A 378 -12.75 -16.65 -4.06
C PHE A 378 -11.74 -17.80 -4.03
N PHE A 379 -11.66 -18.54 -2.92
CA PHE A 379 -10.64 -19.57 -2.74
C PHE A 379 -10.85 -20.83 -3.61
N ALA A 380 -12.08 -21.08 -4.10
CA ALA A 380 -12.34 -22.13 -5.08
C ALA A 380 -11.60 -21.91 -6.42
N ASP A 381 -11.33 -20.65 -6.79
CA ASP A 381 -10.71 -20.26 -8.07
C ASP A 381 -9.38 -19.49 -7.89
N PHE A 382 -8.84 -19.42 -6.66
CA PHE A 382 -7.62 -18.65 -6.37
C PHE A 382 -6.33 -19.49 -6.45
N ASP A 383 -5.58 -19.31 -7.54
CA ASP A 383 -4.29 -19.95 -7.85
C ASP A 383 -3.07 -19.43 -7.02
N PHE A 384 -3.30 -18.69 -5.92
CA PHE A 384 -2.26 -17.99 -5.16
C PHE A 384 -1.28 -17.19 -6.04
N ARG A 385 -1.82 -16.28 -6.85
CA ARG A 385 -1.08 -15.45 -7.82
C ARG A 385 -1.59 -14.02 -7.91
N PHE A 386 -0.78 -13.17 -8.55
CA PHE A 386 -1.19 -11.87 -9.05
C PHE A 386 -1.87 -11.99 -10.42
N SER A 387 -2.77 -11.06 -10.76
CA SER A 387 -3.39 -10.97 -12.09
C SER A 387 -2.36 -10.62 -13.16
N ASP A 388 -2.64 -10.93 -14.42
CA ASP A 388 -1.72 -10.63 -15.53
C ASP A 388 -1.35 -9.13 -15.62
N PRO A 389 -2.29 -8.17 -15.45
CA PRO A 389 -1.94 -6.75 -15.34
C PRO A 389 -0.97 -6.37 -14.21
N GLU A 390 -1.10 -6.99 -13.03
CA GLU A 390 -0.20 -6.76 -11.89
C GLU A 390 1.19 -7.36 -12.14
N LEU A 391 1.25 -8.54 -12.77
CA LEU A 391 2.50 -9.15 -13.23
C LEU A 391 3.19 -8.28 -14.29
N LEU A 392 2.43 -7.75 -15.26
CA LEU A 392 2.94 -6.82 -16.28
C LEU A 392 3.57 -5.58 -15.62
N PHE A 393 2.91 -5.00 -14.61
CA PHE A 393 3.43 -3.87 -13.86
C PHE A 393 4.73 -4.21 -13.11
N MET A 394 4.72 -5.22 -12.25
CA MET A 394 5.91 -5.60 -11.47
C MET A 394 7.12 -5.97 -12.34
N ARG A 395 6.89 -6.69 -13.45
CA ARG A 395 7.95 -7.18 -14.34
C ARG A 395 8.49 -6.11 -15.29
N HIS A 396 7.59 -5.30 -15.87
CA HIS A 396 7.93 -4.42 -16.99
C HIS A 396 7.75 -2.92 -16.73
N GLY A 397 7.09 -2.53 -15.64
CA GLY A 397 7.05 -1.16 -15.15
C GLY A 397 8.46 -0.56 -15.02
N PRO A 398 8.65 0.74 -15.36
CA PRO A 398 9.83 1.50 -14.98
C PRO A 398 10.25 1.27 -13.52
N GLU A 399 11.57 1.24 -13.28
CA GLU A 399 12.18 1.04 -11.95
C GLU A 399 11.49 1.89 -10.88
N ARG A 400 11.31 3.17 -11.18
CA ARG A 400 10.77 4.17 -10.27
C ARG A 400 9.34 3.91 -9.82
N PHE A 401 8.53 3.21 -10.62
CA PHE A 401 7.13 2.92 -10.25
C PHE A 401 7.01 1.78 -9.24
N VAL A 402 7.91 0.80 -9.33
CA VAL A 402 7.80 -0.48 -8.62
C VAL A 402 8.71 -0.52 -7.38
N GLN A 403 9.91 0.08 -7.47
CA GLN A 403 10.90 0.07 -6.38
C GLN A 403 10.37 0.77 -5.12
N MET A 404 10.53 0.14 -3.95
CA MET A 404 10.22 0.74 -2.65
C MET A 404 11.03 2.02 -2.43
N GLY A 405 10.42 3.02 -1.79
CA GLY A 405 11.00 4.35 -1.58
C GLY A 405 11.08 5.24 -2.81
N ASN A 406 10.51 4.86 -3.96
CA ASN A 406 10.68 5.62 -5.21
C ASN A 406 9.44 6.48 -5.55
N ALA A 407 8.60 6.09 -6.52
CA ALA A 407 7.34 6.79 -6.77
C ALA A 407 6.36 6.68 -5.58
N ASP A 408 5.51 7.68 -5.40
CA ASP A 408 4.44 7.67 -4.39
C ASP A 408 3.52 6.45 -4.55
N TRP A 409 3.08 5.89 -3.42
CA TRP A 409 2.03 4.86 -3.40
C TRP A 409 0.74 5.48 -3.95
N PHE A 410 0.19 4.87 -4.99
CA PHE A 410 -0.81 5.38 -5.94
C PHE A 410 -0.32 6.32 -7.08
N ASP A 411 0.96 6.67 -7.17
CA ASP A 411 1.53 7.27 -8.38
C ASP A 411 2.03 6.17 -9.33
N GLN A 412 1.58 6.23 -10.59
CA GLN A 412 2.10 5.48 -11.74
C GLN A 412 2.03 3.95 -11.59
N HIS A 413 0.84 3.41 -11.37
CA HIS A 413 0.63 1.97 -11.15
C HIS A 413 -0.66 1.44 -11.83
N GLY A 414 -1.69 2.30 -11.92
CA GLY A 414 -3.02 1.96 -12.43
C GLY A 414 -3.37 2.65 -13.75
N PHE A 415 -4.66 2.96 -13.87
CA PHE A 415 -5.38 3.65 -14.94
C PHE A 415 -6.23 4.80 -14.35
N SER A 416 -7.04 5.50 -15.15
CA SER A 416 -8.35 6.01 -14.70
C SER A 416 -9.32 6.21 -15.87
N GLN A 417 -10.58 6.51 -15.54
CA GLN A 417 -11.77 6.77 -16.38
C GLN A 417 -12.79 5.63 -16.48
N VAL A 418 -13.60 5.51 -15.43
CA VAL A 418 -14.99 5.05 -15.55
C VAL A 418 -15.89 6.28 -15.44
N ALA A 419 -16.75 6.51 -16.43
CA ALA A 419 -17.87 7.42 -16.29
C ALA A 419 -18.93 6.70 -15.45
N LEU A 420 -19.03 7.06 -14.16
CA LEU A 420 -19.96 6.45 -13.22
C LEU A 420 -21.32 7.14 -13.29
N ASP A 421 -22.40 6.36 -13.28
CA ASP A 421 -23.75 6.89 -13.12
C ASP A 421 -23.91 7.57 -11.74
N PRO A 422 -24.67 8.67 -11.64
CA PRO A 422 -24.88 9.35 -10.37
C PRO A 422 -25.76 8.52 -9.42
N ASN A 423 -25.44 8.57 -8.12
CA ASN A 423 -26.23 7.94 -7.06
C ASN A 423 -27.04 8.99 -6.30
N GLU A 424 -28.33 9.10 -6.63
CA GLU A 424 -29.27 10.04 -5.97
C GLU A 424 -29.84 9.51 -4.64
N GLU A 425 -29.66 8.23 -4.33
CA GLU A 425 -30.16 7.63 -3.08
C GLU A 425 -29.32 8.04 -1.85
N PHE A 426 -28.11 8.56 -2.08
CA PHE A 426 -27.23 9.13 -1.06
C PHE A 426 -26.87 10.59 -1.36
N GLY A 427 -26.40 11.30 -0.34
CA GLY A 427 -25.83 12.63 -0.49
C GLY A 427 -24.54 12.75 0.30
N LEU A 428 -23.45 13.14 -0.37
CA LEU A 428 -22.21 13.51 0.28
C LEU A 428 -22.23 15.02 0.57
N THR A 429 -21.82 15.42 1.76
CA THR A 429 -21.68 16.84 2.14
C THR A 429 -20.30 17.06 2.75
N LEU A 430 -19.62 18.12 2.30
CA LEU A 430 -18.36 18.60 2.83
C LEU A 430 -18.58 19.95 3.53
N SER A 431 -17.98 20.13 4.71
CA SER A 431 -17.94 21.42 5.42
C SER A 431 -16.62 21.62 6.17
N VAL A 432 -16.35 22.85 6.61
CA VAL A 432 -15.28 23.20 7.57
C VAL A 432 -15.89 23.82 8.82
N ASN A 433 -15.30 23.58 9.98
CA ASN A 433 -15.76 24.18 11.25
C ASN A 433 -15.23 25.61 11.44
N ALA A 434 -15.35 26.44 10.40
CA ALA A 434 -14.82 27.80 10.35
C ALA A 434 -15.90 28.79 9.90
N ARG A 435 -15.96 29.94 10.57
CA ARG A 435 -16.97 30.95 10.28
C ARG A 435 -16.84 31.44 8.84
N ASP A 436 -17.97 31.48 8.12
CA ASP A 436 -18.07 31.94 6.73
C ASP A 436 -17.12 31.17 5.77
N ASN A 437 -16.71 29.95 6.13
CA ASN A 437 -15.65 29.14 5.50
C ASN A 437 -14.30 29.86 5.35
N ARG A 438 -13.97 30.77 6.27
CA ARG A 438 -12.71 31.52 6.28
C ARG A 438 -11.76 30.94 7.31
N LEU A 439 -10.66 30.36 6.84
CA LEU A 439 -9.59 29.84 7.66
C LEU A 439 -8.53 30.93 7.84
N PRO A 440 -8.08 31.23 9.07
CA PRO A 440 -6.93 32.09 9.26
C PRO A 440 -5.69 31.45 8.64
N TYR A 441 -4.68 32.27 8.36
CA TYR A 441 -3.43 31.77 7.80
C TYR A 441 -2.78 30.72 8.72
N LEU A 442 -1.92 29.87 8.17
CA LEU A 442 -1.33 28.71 8.84
C LEU A 442 -2.27 27.57 9.27
N LEU A 443 -3.60 27.76 9.40
CA LEU A 443 -4.49 26.69 9.88
C LEU A 443 -4.69 25.60 8.82
N PRO A 444 -4.24 24.34 9.05
CA PRO A 444 -4.52 23.21 8.17
C PRO A 444 -6.03 22.92 8.11
N PRO A 445 -6.68 22.98 6.93
CA PRO A 445 -8.08 22.64 6.81
C PRO A 445 -8.36 21.20 7.24
N VAL A 446 -9.24 21.05 8.23
CA VAL A 446 -9.94 19.80 8.51
C VAL A 446 -11.32 19.87 7.87
N VAL A 447 -11.58 18.96 6.93
CA VAL A 447 -12.86 18.84 6.23
C VAL A 447 -13.71 17.80 6.94
N GLU A 448 -14.91 18.20 7.32
CA GLU A 448 -15.98 17.33 7.80
C GLU A 448 -16.70 16.72 6.60
N MET A 449 -16.97 15.41 6.67
CA MET A 449 -17.69 14.63 5.67
C MET A 449 -18.96 14.05 6.30
N ALA A 450 -20.07 14.12 5.56
CA ALA A 450 -21.31 13.42 5.90
C ALA A 450 -21.86 12.68 4.67
N LEU A 451 -21.97 11.36 4.73
CA LEU A 451 -22.66 10.53 3.75
C LEU A 451 -24.07 10.21 4.26
N VAL A 452 -25.07 10.91 3.75
CA VAL A 452 -26.47 10.87 4.20
C VAL A 452 -27.29 9.94 3.31
N ASN A 453 -28.11 9.06 3.88
CA ASN A 453 -29.15 8.35 3.11
C ASN A 453 -30.28 9.34 2.76
N ARG A 454 -30.43 9.64 1.46
CA ARG A 454 -31.48 10.53 0.93
C ARG A 454 -32.70 9.78 0.41
N SER A 455 -32.62 8.45 0.28
CA SER A 455 -33.74 7.63 -0.17
C SER A 455 -34.85 7.55 0.90
N GLY A 456 -36.09 7.33 0.46
CA GLY A 456 -37.26 7.18 1.35
C GLY A 456 -37.34 5.83 2.08
N ARG A 457 -36.22 5.11 2.23
CA ARG A 457 -36.13 3.76 2.82
C ARG A 457 -34.77 3.54 3.48
N PRO A 458 -34.64 2.59 4.43
CA PRO A 458 -33.33 2.21 4.94
C PRO A 458 -32.39 1.70 3.85
N LYS A 459 -31.10 1.97 4.00
CA LYS A 459 -30.04 1.59 3.06
C LYS A 459 -28.86 0.97 3.80
N LEU A 460 -28.29 -0.07 3.22
CA LEU A 460 -26.99 -0.57 3.65
C LEU A 460 -25.90 0.39 3.18
N ALA A 461 -24.88 0.58 4.01
CA ALA A 461 -23.64 1.24 3.66
C ALA A 461 -22.50 0.56 4.41
N SER A 462 -21.33 0.41 3.77
CA SER A 462 -20.09 0.09 4.48
C SER A 462 -19.90 1.08 5.63
N ALA A 463 -19.40 0.61 6.77
CA ALA A 463 -19.13 1.41 7.96
C ALA A 463 -17.75 2.08 7.93
N ALA A 464 -16.83 1.59 7.10
CA ALA A 464 -15.42 2.01 7.06
C ALA A 464 -15.24 3.53 6.89
N ARG A 465 -14.20 4.11 7.52
CA ARG A 465 -13.81 5.53 7.42
C ARG A 465 -14.01 6.14 6.02
N LEU A 466 -14.89 7.15 5.90
CA LEU A 466 -15.22 7.75 4.61
C LEU A 466 -13.97 8.28 3.88
N SER A 467 -13.05 8.89 4.64
CA SER A 467 -11.78 9.47 4.13
C SER A 467 -10.80 8.44 3.57
N GLU A 468 -10.96 7.16 3.90
CA GLU A 468 -10.05 6.08 3.52
C GLU A 468 -10.66 5.11 2.50
N ARG A 469 -11.96 5.24 2.19
CA ARG A 469 -12.63 4.38 1.21
C ARG A 469 -11.96 4.48 -0.14
N ALA A 470 -11.78 3.32 -0.77
CA ALA A 470 -11.33 3.20 -2.15
C ALA A 470 -12.11 4.13 -3.09
N GLY A 471 -13.44 4.13 -2.99
CA GLY A 471 -14.29 4.97 -3.83
C GLY A 471 -14.19 6.48 -3.60
N LEU A 472 -13.40 6.99 -2.65
CA LEU A 472 -13.25 8.43 -2.40
C LEU A 472 -12.16 9.06 -3.28
N THR A 473 -12.59 10.00 -4.12
CA THR A 473 -11.73 10.99 -4.78
C THR A 473 -12.07 12.38 -4.23
N LEU A 474 -11.10 13.09 -3.69
CA LEU A 474 -11.25 14.49 -3.25
C LEU A 474 -10.34 15.38 -4.10
N ILE A 475 -10.91 16.44 -4.66
CA ILE A 475 -10.23 17.41 -5.52
C ILE A 475 -10.15 18.75 -4.79
N ILE A 476 -8.96 19.35 -4.80
CA ILE A 476 -8.68 20.71 -4.33
C ILE A 476 -8.34 21.56 -5.56
N SER A 477 -9.10 22.63 -5.78
CA SER A 477 -8.80 23.65 -6.79
C SER A 477 -8.46 24.96 -6.10
N LYS A 478 -7.44 25.68 -6.58
CA LYS A 478 -7.13 27.06 -6.16
C LYS A 478 -7.38 28.01 -7.31
N ASP A 479 -7.95 29.19 -7.04
CA ASP A 479 -8.08 30.25 -8.03
C ASP A 479 -6.76 30.50 -8.78
N GLY A 480 -6.79 30.38 -10.11
CA GLY A 480 -5.62 30.59 -10.98
C GLY A 480 -4.60 29.45 -11.02
N ARG A 481 -4.86 28.29 -10.42
CA ARG A 481 -4.02 27.08 -10.53
C ARG A 481 -4.80 25.87 -11.05
N PRO A 482 -4.13 24.86 -11.63
CA PRO A 482 -4.76 23.57 -11.92
C PRO A 482 -5.31 22.93 -10.65
N ALA A 483 -6.46 22.26 -10.75
CA ALA A 483 -6.97 21.43 -9.67
C ALA A 483 -6.07 20.20 -9.45
N ARG A 484 -5.90 19.79 -8.19
CA ARG A 484 -5.14 18.62 -7.77
C ARG A 484 -6.07 17.66 -7.04
N GLN A 485 -5.92 16.36 -7.30
CA GLN A 485 -6.51 15.34 -6.42
C GLN A 485 -5.71 15.30 -5.11
N TRP A 486 -6.38 15.44 -3.98
CA TRP A 486 -5.78 15.24 -2.66
C TRP A 486 -5.40 13.77 -2.48
N SER A 487 -4.18 13.54 -1.99
CA SER A 487 -3.63 12.21 -1.74
C SER A 487 -3.27 12.08 -0.25
N PRO A 488 -4.01 11.29 0.55
CA PRO A 488 -3.73 11.10 1.97
C PRO A 488 -2.36 10.47 2.20
N TYR A 489 -1.88 10.54 3.43
CA TYR A 489 -0.70 9.79 3.84
C TYR A 489 -1.01 8.27 3.88
N SER A 490 -1.94 7.84 4.76
CA SER A 490 -2.29 6.43 4.98
C SER A 490 -3.70 6.01 4.52
N ARG A 491 -3.92 4.68 4.39
CA ARG A 491 -5.20 3.96 4.19
C ARG A 491 -5.07 2.52 4.74
N HIS A 492 -6.16 1.87 5.17
CA HIS A 492 -6.13 0.62 5.97
C HIS A 492 -6.78 -0.62 5.33
N CYS A 493 -6.27 -1.84 5.62
CA CYS A 493 -6.89 -3.12 5.24
C CYS A 493 -7.97 -3.57 6.25
N GLY A 494 -9.06 -2.80 6.33
CA GLY A 494 -10.19 -3.06 7.23
C GLY A 494 -11.26 -4.00 6.66
N GLU A 495 -11.89 -4.78 7.54
CA GLU A 495 -13.16 -5.47 7.25
C GLU A 495 -14.27 -4.46 6.91
N SER A 496 -15.02 -4.70 5.83
CA SER A 496 -16.17 -3.87 5.46
C SER A 496 -17.43 -4.33 6.20
N LEU A 497 -17.50 -4.04 7.50
CA LEU A 497 -18.75 -4.07 8.26
C LEU A 497 -19.83 -3.25 7.54
N GLU A 498 -21.04 -3.79 7.40
CA GLU A 498 -22.20 -3.04 6.86
C GLU A 498 -23.07 -2.52 8.00
N ILE A 499 -23.55 -1.29 7.85
CA ILE A 499 -24.58 -0.70 8.73
C ILE A 499 -25.82 -0.31 7.93
N ILE A 500 -26.95 -0.26 8.63
CA ILE A 500 -28.22 0.23 8.08
C ILE A 500 -28.34 1.71 8.44
N LEU A 501 -28.41 2.58 7.43
CA LEU A 501 -28.79 3.98 7.56
C LEU A 501 -30.28 4.14 7.26
N GLY A 502 -31.05 4.61 8.24
CA GLY A 502 -32.42 5.09 8.06
C GLY A 502 -32.51 6.34 7.18
N GLN A 503 -33.73 6.80 6.89
CA GLN A 503 -33.93 8.01 6.08
C GLN A 503 -33.37 9.24 6.80
N GLY A 504 -32.44 9.95 6.17
CA GLY A 504 -31.79 11.14 6.73
C GLY A 504 -30.68 10.84 7.75
N GLU A 505 -30.45 9.58 8.10
CA GLU A 505 -29.28 9.17 8.89
C GLU A 505 -28.02 9.23 8.02
N ALA A 506 -26.86 9.41 8.67
CA ALA A 506 -25.62 9.68 7.99
C ALA A 506 -24.41 9.02 8.66
N LEU A 507 -23.43 8.66 7.83
CA LEU A 507 -22.07 8.38 8.28
C LEU A 507 -21.25 9.66 8.29
N TYR A 508 -20.41 9.82 9.30
CA TYR A 508 -19.55 10.98 9.50
C TYR A 508 -18.07 10.60 9.53
N ASP A 509 -17.24 11.48 8.98
CA ASP A 509 -15.79 11.44 9.13
C ASP A 509 -15.20 12.87 9.11
N SER A 510 -13.96 13.03 9.54
CA SER A 510 -13.24 14.31 9.56
C SER A 510 -11.79 14.04 9.18
N VAL A 511 -11.27 14.76 8.19
CA VAL A 511 -9.90 14.53 7.69
C VAL A 511 -9.15 15.82 7.40
N LEU A 512 -7.85 15.83 7.68
CA LEU A 512 -6.97 16.95 7.38
C LEU A 512 -6.65 16.91 5.87
N VAL A 513 -7.17 17.89 5.14
CA VAL A 513 -7.06 18.00 3.67
C VAL A 513 -5.92 18.96 3.27
N GLY A 514 -5.47 19.82 4.19
CA GLY A 514 -4.44 20.82 3.92
C GLY A 514 -3.06 20.29 3.57
N ALA A 515 -2.76 19.07 4.05
CA ALA A 515 -1.53 18.33 3.80
C ALA A 515 -1.86 16.93 3.25
N GLY A 516 -0.93 16.40 2.48
CA GLY A 516 -0.96 15.07 1.91
C GLY A 516 0.39 14.78 1.26
N ARG A 517 0.53 13.66 0.57
CA ARG A 517 1.81 13.27 -0.05
C ARG A 517 2.20 14.17 -1.24
N ASN A 518 1.19 14.84 -1.80
CA ASN A 518 1.30 16.01 -2.67
C ASN A 518 1.99 17.25 -2.08
N GLY A 519 2.36 17.22 -0.79
CA GLY A 519 2.75 18.37 0.01
C GLY A 519 1.54 19.12 0.56
N TRP A 520 1.73 20.41 0.84
CA TRP A 520 0.69 21.28 1.36
C TRP A 520 -0.12 21.95 0.24
N ASP A 521 -1.21 21.34 -0.17
CA ASP A 521 -2.10 21.87 -1.22
C ASP A 521 -2.75 23.22 -0.84
N MET A 522 -2.89 23.51 0.46
CA MET A 522 -3.53 24.72 0.99
C MET A 522 -2.62 25.61 1.86
N ALA A 523 -1.29 25.58 1.64
CA ALA A 523 -0.32 26.41 2.38
C ALA A 523 -0.39 27.92 2.10
N GLU A 524 -0.96 28.32 0.96
CA GLU A 524 -0.91 29.71 0.50
C GLU A 524 -2.26 30.43 0.68
N PRO A 525 -2.28 31.74 1.00
CA PRO A 525 -3.52 32.51 1.01
C PRO A 525 -4.26 32.47 -0.34
N GLY A 526 -5.58 32.53 -0.30
CA GLY A 526 -6.41 32.53 -1.50
C GLY A 526 -7.77 31.85 -1.32
N ARG A 527 -8.52 31.76 -2.42
CA ARG A 527 -9.76 30.98 -2.49
C ARG A 527 -9.47 29.59 -3.04
N TYR A 528 -10.17 28.63 -2.47
CA TYR A 528 -10.07 27.22 -2.78
C TYR A 528 -11.47 26.62 -2.91
N THR A 529 -11.63 25.68 -3.83
CA THR A 529 -12.83 24.85 -3.95
C THR A 529 -12.45 23.42 -3.69
N ILE A 530 -13.07 22.79 -2.69
CA ILE A 530 -12.91 21.39 -2.37
C ILE A 530 -14.17 20.64 -2.81
N GLN A 531 -14.02 19.55 -3.55
CA GLN A 531 -15.14 18.70 -3.95
C GLN A 531 -14.75 17.22 -3.87
N ALA A 532 -15.67 16.38 -3.42
CA ALA A 532 -15.47 14.94 -3.33
C ALA A 532 -16.47 14.18 -4.20
N MET A 533 -16.02 13.06 -4.74
CA MET A 533 -16.83 11.97 -5.27
C MET A 533 -16.61 10.75 -4.38
N LEU A 534 -17.67 10.11 -3.92
CA LEU A 534 -17.62 8.81 -3.27
C LEU A 534 -18.42 7.78 -4.08
N VAL A 535 -17.80 6.67 -4.46
CA VAL A 535 -18.52 5.54 -5.08
C VAL A 535 -19.28 4.75 -4.01
N VAL A 536 -20.59 4.59 -4.20
CA VAL A 536 -21.50 3.80 -3.35
C VAL A 536 -22.42 3.00 -4.27
N ASP A 537 -22.54 1.69 -4.05
CA ASP A 537 -23.27 0.75 -4.93
C ASP A 537 -22.85 0.83 -6.41
N GLY A 538 -21.55 1.00 -6.67
CA GLY A 538 -21.00 1.17 -8.03
C GLY A 538 -21.38 2.47 -8.73
N ARG A 539 -22.01 3.43 -8.03
CA ARG A 539 -22.49 4.71 -8.57
C ARG A 539 -21.88 5.89 -7.81
N ALA A 540 -21.71 7.04 -8.47
CA ALA A 540 -21.02 8.19 -7.91
C ALA A 540 -21.94 9.10 -7.08
N VAL A 541 -21.61 9.30 -5.80
CA VAL A 541 -22.17 10.34 -4.94
C VAL A 541 -21.24 11.55 -4.97
N ILE A 542 -21.68 12.65 -5.58
CA ILE A 542 -20.91 13.90 -5.67
C ILE A 542 -21.28 14.84 -4.52
N SER A 543 -20.29 15.48 -3.90
CA SER A 543 -20.51 16.47 -2.85
C SER A 543 -20.89 17.85 -3.38
N ASN A 544 -21.37 18.72 -2.49
CA ASN A 544 -21.29 20.16 -2.71
C ASN A 544 -19.84 20.58 -3.04
N ALA A 545 -19.70 21.61 -3.87
CA ALA A 545 -18.45 22.34 -4.01
C ALA A 545 -18.28 23.21 -2.75
N LEU A 546 -17.35 22.83 -1.89
CA LEU A 546 -17.04 23.54 -0.66
C LEU A 546 -16.04 24.65 -0.97
N GLU A 547 -16.54 25.88 -1.06
CA GLU A 547 -15.69 27.07 -1.16
C GLU A 547 -15.09 27.42 0.20
N VAL A 548 -13.78 27.58 0.26
CA VAL A 548 -12.98 27.93 1.44
C VAL A 548 -12.06 29.09 1.09
N LYS A 549 -11.86 30.03 2.01
CA LYS A 549 -10.83 31.07 1.88
C LYS A 549 -9.78 30.91 2.96
N VAL A 550 -8.53 30.76 2.55
CA VAL A 550 -7.36 30.91 3.43
C VAL A 550 -7.02 32.40 3.44
N GLU A 551 -7.05 33.02 4.62
CA GLU A 551 -6.69 34.42 4.81
C GLU A 551 -5.18 34.67 4.59
N PRO A 552 -4.77 35.90 4.24
CA PRO A 552 -3.36 36.29 4.32
C PRO A 552 -2.87 36.31 5.78
N PRO A 553 -1.55 36.24 6.02
CA PRO A 553 -0.98 36.43 7.35
C PRO A 553 -1.44 37.77 7.96
N GLU A 554 -1.87 37.74 9.22
CA GLU A 554 -2.19 38.93 10.01
C GLU A 554 -0.94 39.53 10.67
N SER A 555 0.15 38.77 10.75
CA SER A 555 1.38 39.17 11.45
C SER A 555 2.67 38.63 10.81
N ARG A 556 3.80 39.31 11.09
CA ARG A 556 5.15 38.79 10.76
C ARG A 556 5.53 37.53 11.54
N GLU A 557 4.86 37.27 12.65
CA GLU A 557 5.07 36.03 13.42
C GLU A 557 4.49 34.84 12.64
N GLU A 558 3.32 35.01 12.03
CA GLU A 558 2.73 34.02 11.11
C GLU A 558 3.58 33.81 9.85
N GLU A 559 4.04 34.88 9.18
CA GLU A 559 4.94 34.78 8.01
C GLU A 559 6.23 34.01 8.31
N ARG A 560 6.75 34.15 9.54
CA ARG A 560 7.94 33.42 9.99
C ARG A 560 7.61 31.96 10.28
N LEU A 561 6.57 31.70 11.08
CA LEU A 561 6.19 30.36 11.50
C LEU A 561 5.70 29.50 10.32
N ALA A 562 5.20 30.10 9.24
CA ALA A 562 4.88 29.42 7.98
C ALA A 562 6.02 28.53 7.46
N GLN A 563 7.28 28.95 7.65
CA GLN A 563 8.46 28.24 7.15
C GLN A 563 8.72 26.95 7.93
N ASP A 564 8.33 26.91 9.21
CA ASP A 564 8.48 25.74 10.08
C ASP A 564 7.25 24.81 9.97
N ILE A 565 6.04 25.38 9.80
CA ILE A 565 4.76 24.65 9.78
C ILE A 565 4.45 24.01 8.43
N PHE A 566 4.75 24.65 7.29
CA PHE A 566 4.47 24.08 5.97
C PHE A 566 5.59 23.16 5.46
N THR A 567 6.13 22.36 6.39
CA THR A 567 7.11 21.29 6.14
C THR A 567 6.40 19.94 5.94
N PRO A 568 6.96 19.00 5.14
CA PRO A 568 6.40 17.66 5.00
C PRO A 568 6.22 16.93 6.34
N GLU A 569 7.18 17.08 7.24
CA GLU A 569 7.22 16.44 8.55
C GLU A 569 6.08 16.91 9.45
N VAL A 570 5.82 18.21 9.51
CA VAL A 570 4.66 18.75 10.27
C VAL A 570 3.34 18.32 9.64
N GLY A 571 3.27 18.24 8.30
CA GLY A 571 2.09 17.74 7.58
C GLY A 571 1.76 16.28 7.93
N GLN A 572 2.77 15.41 7.93
CA GLN A 572 2.67 14.01 8.34
C GLN A 572 2.24 13.89 9.81
N VAL A 573 2.95 14.56 10.73
CA VAL A 573 2.65 14.53 12.18
C VAL A 573 1.23 15.02 12.48
N LEU A 574 0.77 16.07 11.78
CA LEU A 574 -0.61 16.56 11.91
C LEU A 574 -1.66 15.70 11.21
N ALA A 575 -1.28 14.80 10.30
CA ALA A 575 -2.20 13.80 9.74
C ALA A 575 -2.43 12.63 10.71
N VAL A 576 -1.35 12.13 11.35
CA VAL A 576 -1.39 10.93 12.21
C VAL A 576 -1.76 11.18 13.69
N ASN A 577 -2.12 12.40 14.07
CA ASN A 577 -2.45 12.83 15.45
C ASN A 577 -1.25 13.05 16.41
N GLY A 578 -0.04 13.24 15.89
CA GLY A 578 1.13 13.60 16.69
C GLY A 578 2.28 12.59 16.65
N THR A 579 3.39 12.94 17.31
CA THR A 579 4.55 12.08 17.57
C THR A 579 5.35 12.61 18.78
N ARG A 580 6.22 11.77 19.37
CA ARG A 580 7.31 12.22 20.27
C ARG A 580 8.69 12.24 19.58
N GLY A 581 8.83 11.64 18.38
CA GLY A 581 10.14 11.35 17.76
C GLY A 581 10.65 12.37 16.76
N VAL A 582 9.76 13.00 15.98
CA VAL A 582 10.17 13.97 14.93
C VAL A 582 10.40 15.34 15.57
N GLN A 583 11.59 15.52 16.17
CA GLN A 583 11.91 16.69 17.00
C GLN A 583 11.68 18.04 16.28
N SER A 584 12.01 18.15 14.99
CA SER A 584 11.74 19.35 14.19
C SER A 584 10.24 19.71 14.12
N ALA A 585 9.38 18.71 13.91
CA ALA A 585 7.94 18.90 13.89
C ALA A 585 7.38 19.19 15.30
N VAL A 586 7.91 18.51 16.34
CA VAL A 586 7.57 18.78 17.74
C VAL A 586 7.91 20.22 18.12
N ASP A 587 9.08 20.73 17.71
CA ASP A 587 9.51 22.11 17.96
C ASP A 587 8.68 23.14 17.20
N ALA A 588 8.35 22.88 15.93
CA ALA A 588 7.45 23.73 15.13
C ALA A 588 6.05 23.82 15.76
N LEU A 589 5.48 22.68 16.20
CA LEU A 589 4.20 22.65 16.91
C LEU A 589 4.29 23.32 18.28
N ARG A 590 5.39 23.16 19.04
CA ARG A 590 5.63 23.87 20.31
C ARG A 590 5.86 25.37 20.13
N ALA A 591 6.30 25.82 18.95
CA ALA A 591 6.30 27.23 18.60
C ALA A 591 4.88 27.72 18.30
N ALA A 592 4.08 26.96 17.55
CA ALA A 592 2.69 27.29 17.23
C ALA A 592 1.77 27.43 18.44
N THR A 593 1.95 26.64 19.50
CA THR A 593 1.14 26.80 20.74
C THR A 593 1.30 28.18 21.40
N ARG A 594 2.37 28.91 21.10
CA ARG A 594 2.62 30.28 21.60
C ARG A 594 1.69 31.32 20.97
N MET A 595 1.05 31.02 19.84
CA MET A 595 0.03 31.87 19.21
C MET A 595 -1.31 31.87 19.98
N ARG A 596 -1.44 31.10 21.08
CA ARG A 596 -2.54 31.12 22.04
C ARG A 596 -3.93 30.92 21.42
N GLN A 597 -4.62 32.02 21.13
CA GLN A 597 -6.00 32.03 20.68
C GLN A 597 -6.14 31.66 19.20
N HIS A 598 -5.05 31.73 18.43
CA HIS A 598 -5.01 31.33 17.04
C HIS A 598 -5.36 29.83 16.88
N PRO A 599 -6.27 29.42 15.97
CA PRO A 599 -6.71 28.03 15.86
C PRO A 599 -5.60 26.99 15.66
N LEU A 600 -4.51 27.33 14.94
CA LEU A 600 -3.33 26.45 14.81
C LEU A 600 -2.76 26.05 16.18
N ALA A 601 -2.71 26.98 17.15
CA ALA A 601 -2.17 26.71 18.47
C ALA A 601 -2.96 25.60 19.17
N ARG A 602 -4.28 25.52 18.92
CA ARG A 602 -5.16 24.48 19.47
C ARG A 602 -4.91 23.13 18.84
N GLN A 603 -4.84 23.08 17.51
CA GLN A 603 -4.57 21.85 16.77
C GLN A 603 -3.17 21.30 17.07
N ALA A 604 -2.16 22.18 17.13
CA ALA A 604 -0.81 21.85 17.55
C ALA A 604 -0.75 21.34 18.99
N ALA A 605 -1.47 21.99 19.92
CA ALA A 605 -1.52 21.55 21.31
C ALA A 605 -2.19 20.16 21.47
N VAL A 606 -3.25 19.86 20.71
CA VAL A 606 -3.86 18.51 20.71
C VAL A 606 -2.91 17.47 20.12
N ALA A 607 -2.26 17.77 19.00
CA ALA A 607 -1.27 16.88 18.37
C ALA A 607 -0.03 16.63 19.25
N LEU A 608 0.35 17.59 20.10
CA LEU A 608 1.40 17.40 21.10
C LEU A 608 0.89 16.65 22.34
N ALA A 609 -0.38 16.80 22.72
CA ALA A 609 -0.96 16.16 23.90
C ALA A 609 -1.27 14.67 23.69
N GLY A 610 -1.74 14.28 22.49
CA GLY A 610 -2.08 12.89 22.17
C GLY A 610 -0.97 11.86 22.44
N PRO A 611 0.29 12.12 22.03
CA PRO A 611 1.45 11.29 22.37
C PRO A 611 1.90 11.31 23.84
N LEU A 612 1.39 12.25 24.65
CA LEU A 612 1.74 12.41 26.07
C LEU A 612 0.65 11.89 27.02
N ALA A 613 -0.58 11.73 26.55
CA ALA A 613 -1.75 11.36 27.34
C ALA A 613 -1.81 9.87 27.74
N ASP A 614 -0.94 9.03 27.17
CA ASP A 614 -0.79 7.60 27.47
C ASP A 614 0.69 7.19 27.35
N GLU A 615 0.99 5.93 27.68
CA GLU A 615 2.28 5.29 27.37
C GLU A 615 2.61 5.43 25.88
N TYR A 616 3.86 5.76 25.54
CA TYR A 616 4.29 5.96 24.15
C TYR A 616 5.64 5.27 23.88
N LYS A 617 5.67 4.45 22.84
CA LYS A 617 6.82 3.62 22.44
C LYS A 617 7.65 4.37 21.39
N LEU A 618 8.78 4.98 21.77
CA LEU A 618 9.61 5.80 20.87
C LEU A 618 11.01 5.19 20.65
N LEU A 619 11.52 5.29 19.42
CA LEU A 619 12.92 5.03 19.11
C LEU A 619 13.87 6.08 19.71
N GLN A 620 14.91 5.63 20.42
CA GLN A 620 16.14 6.41 20.59
C GLN A 620 17.32 5.69 19.94
N VAL A 621 17.95 6.38 18.98
CA VAL A 621 19.21 5.95 18.33
C VAL A 621 20.37 6.67 19.02
N ASP A 622 21.39 5.94 19.45
CA ASP A 622 22.61 6.52 20.04
C ASP A 622 23.29 7.45 19.00
N GLU A 623 23.57 8.71 19.37
CA GLU A 623 23.95 9.84 18.48
C GLU A 623 25.21 9.63 17.59
N ARG A 624 25.87 8.47 17.72
CA ARG A 624 27.05 8.09 16.94
C ARG A 624 26.73 7.63 15.52
N ALA A 625 25.47 7.31 15.22
CA ALA A 625 25.05 6.97 13.86
C ALA A 625 24.90 8.24 13.00
N ARG A 626 25.50 8.23 11.80
CA ARG A 626 25.37 9.35 10.86
C ARG A 626 24.07 9.22 10.05
N PRO A 627 23.47 10.33 9.58
CA PRO A 627 22.35 10.29 8.64
C PRO A 627 22.69 9.40 7.42
N GLY A 628 21.87 8.39 7.18
CA GLY A 628 22.06 7.42 6.08
C GLY A 628 22.94 6.19 6.40
N GLU A 629 23.49 6.07 7.61
CA GLU A 629 24.11 4.84 8.10
C GLU A 629 23.11 4.08 8.98
N THR A 630 22.80 2.82 8.64
CA THR A 630 21.98 1.93 9.49
C THR A 630 22.67 1.76 10.85
N PRO A 631 22.09 2.24 11.97
CA PRO A 631 22.71 2.10 13.27
C PRO A 631 22.85 0.62 13.65
N ALA A 632 23.94 0.25 14.34
CA ALA A 632 24.09 -1.11 14.84
C ALA A 632 22.92 -1.45 15.78
N ALA A 633 22.43 -2.70 15.75
CA ALA A 633 21.26 -3.11 16.55
C ALA A 633 21.39 -2.84 18.05
N ALA A 634 22.63 -2.85 18.59
CA ALA A 634 22.91 -2.51 20.00
C ALA A 634 22.84 -1.01 20.34
N ALA A 635 22.72 -0.13 19.34
CA ALA A 635 22.64 1.33 19.47
C ALA A 635 21.21 1.87 19.29
N ARG A 636 20.24 0.99 19.04
CA ARG A 636 18.82 1.33 18.84
C ARG A 636 18.02 0.76 20.01
N ARG A 637 17.20 1.58 20.67
CA ARG A 637 16.35 1.13 21.78
C ARG A 637 14.96 1.73 21.65
N ILE A 638 13.94 0.93 21.96
CA ILE A 638 12.62 1.47 22.31
C ILE A 638 12.75 2.01 23.73
N GLU A 639 12.59 3.30 23.88
CA GLU A 639 12.26 3.90 25.15
C GLU A 639 10.74 3.95 25.26
N VAL A 640 10.21 3.20 26.23
CA VAL A 640 8.81 3.33 26.65
C VAL A 640 8.76 4.57 27.54
N TYR A 641 8.09 5.61 27.07
CA TYR A 641 7.84 6.81 27.85
C TYR A 641 6.51 6.67 28.56
N ASP A 642 6.52 6.78 29.89
CA ASP A 642 5.30 6.96 30.67
C ASP A 642 4.45 8.14 30.14
N ALA A 643 3.16 8.08 30.43
CA ALA A 643 2.23 9.17 30.16
C ALA A 643 2.63 10.43 30.96
N ASP A 644 3.02 11.50 30.27
CA ASP A 644 3.19 12.82 30.90
C ASP A 644 1.83 13.52 30.97
N LEU A 645 0.96 13.01 31.83
CA LEU A 645 -0.39 13.55 32.05
C LEU A 645 -0.35 15.02 32.50
N LYS A 646 0.77 15.50 33.05
CA LYS A 646 0.94 16.88 33.50
C LYS A 646 1.17 17.82 32.31
N GLU A 647 2.11 17.50 31.43
CA GLU A 647 2.35 18.26 30.19
C GLU A 647 1.17 18.11 29.21
N ALA A 648 0.59 16.91 29.10
CA ALA A 648 -0.62 16.68 28.32
C ALA A 648 -1.78 17.58 28.80
N ARG A 649 -2.01 17.66 30.13
CA ARG A 649 -2.99 18.59 30.72
C ARG A 649 -2.65 20.05 30.46
N HIS A 650 -1.37 20.43 30.51
CA HIS A 650 -0.94 21.80 30.20
C HIS A 650 -1.24 22.19 28.75
N LEU A 651 -0.92 21.30 27.80
CA LEU A 651 -1.22 21.48 26.38
C LEU A 651 -2.72 21.49 26.11
N LEU A 652 -3.50 20.59 26.73
CA LEU A 652 -4.96 20.61 26.61
C LEU A 652 -5.57 21.90 27.15
N ALA A 653 -5.03 22.48 28.24
CA ALA A 653 -5.45 23.78 28.74
C ALA A 653 -5.18 24.93 27.75
N ILE A 654 -4.10 24.86 26.95
CA ILE A 654 -3.86 25.77 25.82
C ILE A 654 -4.88 25.50 24.70
N ALA A 655 -5.11 24.23 24.35
CA ALA A 655 -6.04 23.85 23.29
C ALA A 655 -7.46 24.35 23.56
N THR A 656 -7.93 24.24 24.80
CA THR A 656 -9.26 24.68 25.26
C THR A 656 -9.28 26.12 25.77
N GLU A 657 -8.21 26.90 25.64
CA GLU A 657 -8.11 28.26 26.22
C GLU A 657 -9.26 29.15 25.70
N GLY A 658 -10.14 29.61 26.59
CA GLY A 658 -11.33 30.39 26.24
C GLY A 658 -12.55 29.60 25.72
N SER A 659 -12.36 28.42 25.11
CA SER A 659 -13.44 27.51 24.70
C SER A 659 -12.90 26.12 24.34
N ALA A 660 -13.50 25.06 24.90
CA ALA A 660 -13.23 23.68 24.48
C ALA A 660 -13.86 23.37 23.11
N ASP A 661 -15.02 23.93 22.79
CA ASP A 661 -15.67 23.80 21.47
C ASP A 661 -14.75 24.31 20.34
N ALA A 662 -13.97 25.37 20.60
CA ALA A 662 -12.98 25.88 19.65
C ALA A 662 -11.82 24.90 19.41
N ALA A 663 -11.44 24.09 20.40
CA ALA A 663 -10.45 23.02 20.23
C ALA A 663 -11.02 21.91 19.33
N VAL A 664 -12.24 21.46 19.62
CA VAL A 664 -12.95 20.42 18.85
C VAL A 664 -13.15 20.85 17.40
N ASN A 665 -13.54 22.11 17.16
CA ASN A 665 -13.67 22.66 15.81
C ASN A 665 -12.33 22.68 15.05
N ALA A 666 -11.22 23.02 15.71
CA ALA A 666 -9.91 23.09 15.08
C ALA A 666 -9.32 21.72 14.69
N VAL A 667 -9.66 20.65 15.42
CA VAL A 667 -9.19 19.28 15.09
C VAL A 667 -10.18 18.46 14.28
N GLY A 668 -11.45 18.84 14.22
CA GLY A 668 -12.53 18.09 13.58
C GLY A 668 -13.25 17.14 14.53
N HIS A 669 -14.55 16.96 14.32
CA HIS A 669 -15.46 16.38 15.31
C HIS A 669 -15.30 14.86 15.47
N THR A 670 -15.22 14.10 14.38
CA THR A 670 -15.01 12.64 14.49
C THR A 670 -13.57 12.31 14.86
N ARG A 671 -12.61 13.11 14.37
CA ARG A 671 -11.21 13.04 14.76
C ARG A 671 -11.03 13.29 16.27
N PHE A 672 -11.72 14.29 16.82
CA PHE A 672 -11.80 14.49 18.26
C PHE A 672 -12.42 13.29 18.97
N LEU A 673 -13.57 12.76 18.49
CA LEU A 673 -14.24 11.61 19.14
C LEU A 673 -13.34 10.36 19.26
N ARG A 674 -12.46 10.09 18.28
CA ARG A 674 -11.50 8.97 18.35
C ARG A 674 -10.42 9.17 19.42
N GLU A 675 -9.92 10.40 19.58
CA GLU A 675 -8.86 10.74 20.55
C GLU A 675 -9.40 11.15 21.93
N ALA A 676 -10.66 11.54 22.06
CA ALA A 676 -11.22 12.16 23.26
C ALA A 676 -11.09 11.27 24.50
N GLY A 677 -11.37 9.96 24.38
CA GLY A 677 -11.21 9.01 25.48
C GLY A 677 -9.76 8.82 25.94
N LYS A 678 -8.78 9.03 25.04
CA LYS A 678 -7.34 9.04 25.36
C LYS A 678 -6.96 10.35 26.07
N LEU A 679 -7.35 11.48 25.50
CA LEU A 679 -7.05 12.82 26.03
C LEU A 679 -7.71 13.11 27.38
N ALA A 680 -8.92 12.56 27.62
CA ALA A 680 -9.66 12.70 28.88
C ALA A 680 -8.86 12.20 30.10
N ARG A 681 -8.00 11.17 29.93
CA ARG A 681 -7.11 10.66 30.99
C ARG A 681 -6.25 11.76 31.60
N ALA A 682 -5.74 12.69 30.78
CA ALA A 682 -4.93 13.79 31.24
C ALA A 682 -5.75 14.85 32.00
N LEU A 683 -7.03 15.03 31.70
CA LEU A 683 -7.90 15.99 32.36
C LEU A 683 -8.43 15.47 33.70
N ASP A 684 -9.11 14.33 33.68
CA ASP A 684 -9.75 13.74 34.86
C ASP A 684 -8.77 12.91 35.73
N GLY A 685 -7.58 12.60 35.21
CA GLY A 685 -6.46 12.03 35.97
C GLY A 685 -6.60 10.54 36.31
N GLY A 686 -7.23 9.76 35.43
CA GLY A 686 -7.54 8.35 35.68
C GLY A 686 -7.54 7.46 34.44
N VAL A 687 -7.93 6.19 34.65
CA VAL A 687 -7.99 5.16 33.61
C VAL A 687 -9.20 5.41 32.68
N ALA A 688 -8.99 5.35 31.36
CA ALA A 688 -10.09 5.48 30.39
C ALA A 688 -11.05 4.27 30.46
N PRO A 689 -12.33 4.45 30.07
CA PRO A 689 -13.19 3.31 29.77
C PRO A 689 -12.54 2.46 28.68
N ALA A 690 -12.25 1.19 28.99
CA ALA A 690 -11.80 0.24 27.98
C ALA A 690 -12.90 0.09 26.92
N LEU A 691 -12.54 0.27 25.65
CA LEU A 691 -13.43 -0.02 24.52
C LEU A 691 -13.81 -1.50 24.56
N ARG A 692 -15.00 -1.81 25.08
CA ARG A 692 -15.53 -3.17 25.07
C ARG A 692 -16.12 -3.45 23.70
N GLN A 693 -15.40 -4.24 22.91
CA GLN A 693 -15.94 -4.87 21.72
C GLN A 693 -17.07 -5.83 22.11
N THR A 694 -18.22 -5.69 21.48
CA THR A 694 -19.18 -6.79 21.35
C THR A 694 -19.33 -7.12 19.86
N GLY A 695 -19.86 -8.30 19.53
CA GLY A 695 -19.78 -8.87 18.17
C GLY A 695 -20.55 -8.12 17.06
N LEU A 696 -21.07 -6.92 17.31
CA LEU A 696 -21.77 -6.07 16.33
C LEU A 696 -21.33 -4.60 16.37
N GLY A 697 -20.23 -4.28 17.05
CA GLY A 697 -19.63 -2.94 17.05
C GLY A 697 -19.13 -2.49 18.43
N PHE A 698 -18.72 -1.23 18.51
CA PHE A 698 -18.71 -0.54 19.80
C PHE A 698 -20.17 -0.42 20.26
N ASP A 699 -20.45 -0.73 21.53
CA ASP A 699 -21.66 -0.20 22.16
C ASP A 699 -21.69 1.31 21.91
N ALA A 700 -22.88 1.88 21.73
CA ALA A 700 -23.04 3.33 21.67
C ALA A 700 -22.61 3.93 23.02
N VAL A 701 -21.31 4.14 23.18
CA VAL A 701 -20.71 4.79 24.34
C VAL A 701 -21.40 6.13 24.41
N ARG A 702 -22.23 6.30 25.45
CA ARG A 702 -23.05 7.51 25.58
C ARG A 702 -22.09 8.67 25.45
N ALA A 703 -22.38 9.64 24.58
CA ALA A 703 -21.37 10.63 24.20
C ALA A 703 -20.69 11.32 25.42
N GLY A 704 -21.43 11.46 26.53
CA GLY A 704 -20.91 11.93 27.82
C GLY A 704 -19.77 11.11 28.46
N ASP A 705 -19.67 9.80 28.19
CA ASP A 705 -18.60 8.92 28.67
C ASP A 705 -17.32 9.02 27.79
N VAL A 706 -17.45 9.43 26.51
CA VAL A 706 -16.31 9.65 25.59
C VAL A 706 -15.70 11.04 25.76
N ILE A 707 -16.54 12.06 26.00
CA ILE A 707 -16.13 13.48 26.08
C ILE A 707 -15.82 13.95 27.51
N GLY A 708 -15.64 13.01 28.45
CA GLY A 708 -15.29 13.28 29.85
C GLY A 708 -14.10 14.23 29.99
N GLY A 709 -14.14 15.07 31.04
CA GLY A 709 -13.11 16.08 31.32
C GLY A 709 -13.16 17.35 30.46
N PHE A 710 -13.81 17.34 29.28
CA PHE A 710 -13.93 18.54 28.44
C PHE A 710 -15.19 19.35 28.75
N ASN A 711 -15.02 20.61 29.17
CA ASN A 711 -16.13 21.54 29.43
C ASN A 711 -16.72 22.12 28.12
N LEU A 712 -17.45 21.27 27.39
CA LEU A 712 -18.07 21.57 26.10
C LEU A 712 -19.43 22.25 26.23
N GLY A 713 -19.78 23.13 25.29
CA GLY A 713 -21.10 23.76 25.18
C GLY A 713 -22.20 22.74 24.84
N GLN A 714 -23.44 23.01 25.27
CA GLN A 714 -24.56 22.07 25.06
C GLN A 714 -24.79 21.70 23.59
N ASP A 715 -24.62 22.66 22.67
CA ASP A 715 -24.82 22.42 21.25
C ASP A 715 -23.67 21.56 20.65
N MET A 716 -22.43 21.77 21.11
CA MET A 716 -21.30 20.91 20.77
C MET A 716 -21.50 19.48 21.28
N GLN A 717 -21.93 19.32 22.54
CA GLN A 717 -22.26 18.00 23.11
C GLN A 717 -23.32 17.26 22.28
N ARG A 718 -24.40 17.96 21.85
CA ARG A 718 -25.44 17.38 20.98
C ARG A 718 -24.89 17.00 19.60
N MET A 719 -24.03 17.83 19.02
CA MET A 719 -23.44 17.57 17.71
C MET A 719 -22.45 16.40 17.72
N LEU A 720 -21.63 16.29 18.76
CA LEU A 720 -20.75 15.15 18.98
C LEU A 720 -21.55 13.87 19.24
N ALA A 721 -22.65 13.93 19.99
CA ALA A 721 -23.53 12.78 20.19
C ALA A 721 -24.17 12.28 18.88
N LEU A 722 -24.63 13.20 18.02
CA LEU A 722 -25.13 12.85 16.68
C LEU A 722 -24.03 12.20 15.83
N LYS A 723 -22.83 12.78 15.81
CA LYS A 723 -21.70 12.27 15.02
C LYS A 723 -21.13 10.95 15.56
N ALA A 724 -21.22 10.70 16.86
CA ALA A 724 -20.80 9.43 17.47
C ALA A 724 -21.71 8.26 17.03
N ASN A 725 -23.03 8.46 16.98
CA ASN A 725 -23.97 7.43 16.52
C ASN A 725 -23.77 7.06 15.04
N GLY A 726 -23.34 8.02 14.21
CA GLY A 726 -23.01 7.81 12.80
C GLY A 726 -21.51 7.79 12.52
N LEU A 727 -20.66 7.45 13.50
CA LEU A 727 -19.22 7.47 13.32
C LEU A 727 -18.81 6.37 12.34
N SER A 728 -18.22 6.74 11.20
CA SER A 728 -17.54 5.75 10.36
C SER A 728 -16.38 5.14 11.14
N ILE A 729 -16.20 3.82 11.08
CA ILE A 729 -15.19 3.11 11.87
C ILE A 729 -13.87 3.03 11.13
#